data_AF-A0A8J2VVB2-F1
#
_entry.id   AF-A0A8J2VVB2-F1
#
_cell.length_a   1.000
_cell.length_b   1.000
_cell.length_c   1.000
_cell.angle_alpha   90.00
_cell.angle_beta   90.00
_cell.angle_gamma   90.00
#
_symmetry.space_group_name_H-M   'P 1'
#
loop_
_entity.id
_entity.type
_entity.pdbx_description
1 polymer ?
#
loop_
_entity_poly.entity_id
_entity_poly.type
_entity_poly.pdbx_seq_one_letter_code
_entity_poly.pdbx_strand_id
1 'polypeptide(L)'
;MSDVDVRKRVKVTWSDDLSHNSEEDRERERQAQLERELAEQPVKPVYEPDELQKLITYIMKMTTLYDLRDEDWNDDAKKGIEEWLTEPKALILCVYFKGDKLKASSDVPMSPVYDLTYFLRQPDYVFKAETFHDEIVFGTFVDSVEANLIQILELMYAPYFFAITTWPDSVKSEFCSQLHTFLAKLTDMYYKMLGLTVLYIPREGQQLSFEKASTNRELVKRLEGVVVYWTHQIKSCIEDQSSVASQKELLCPSDEYEFWVYRHENLNALAHQLQNPAVKHITKILVTTHSTFIHQFQSLCEEIMQKIKEATSNIEYLQVIKQPCAILECVVDPDEISNHIPTIINLFRFIWMESPYYNSETRITNLFKALSNQIIILCKNYIKLEELFDGQTKKALGEFTKCIDCCKKYREIYDLMAEAHSERNPGTWELDTGSIFNYIDSFVQRCFDMLDVCNCMIIFARIDELEVISKPMFGGAHGDQFEAKCDQIEHMFHDALDNVKAVANTILDVQAPSWYDDILQFRTVIKDIEIIIENLVETVFEGVNHVEEAVIALFSLHNYSKRKNLKRIFKRKTADDEVQEAKKETVTSRGTYVADLPSFAGRAALLRVRRNRLAYLKKVLTDASVWMMPCSNSEDVIMHVNRLMGAMDVAIRELWISWTHNLDEKCSAGLNKTLMRKSAENPGLLECNIDVNILELCKEASHWENLGLDIPLYAYQVYMKSKTVFYVYESVLAVVKGYNKILDSLSEEERQLFKPLILVKCS
;
A
#
# COMPACT_ATOMS: atom_id res chain seq x y z
N MET A 1 44.62 7.45 72.80
CA MET A 1 45.82 7.57 71.95
C MET A 1 45.42 7.09 70.57
N SER A 2 45.28 7.86 69.51
CA SER A 2 45.53 9.27 69.15
C SER A 2 45.09 9.32 67.67
N ASP A 3 44.05 10.09 67.33
CA ASP A 3 44.12 11.31 66.47
C ASP A 3 44.15 10.96 64.95
N VAL A 4 43.40 11.52 63.99
CA VAL A 4 42.92 12.89 63.71
C VAL A 4 41.73 12.77 62.72
N ASP A 5 40.52 13.25 63.02
CA ASP A 5 39.93 14.61 62.86
C ASP A 5 39.33 14.90 61.46
N VAL A 6 37.99 14.95 61.46
CA VAL A 6 37.12 15.37 60.37
C VAL A 6 36.84 16.86 60.56
N ARG A 7 37.13 17.74 59.59
CA ARG A 7 36.69 19.14 59.65
C ARG A 7 36.00 19.66 58.40
N LYS A 8 34.97 20.45 58.70
CA LYS A 8 33.91 21.02 57.87
C LYS A 8 34.35 22.23 57.02
N ARG A 9 33.53 22.46 55.98
CA ARG A 9 33.41 23.60 55.04
C ARG A 9 33.61 25.00 55.64
N VAL A 10 34.13 25.91 54.80
CA VAL A 10 34.06 27.37 54.96
C VAL A 10 33.18 27.99 53.86
N LYS A 11 32.35 28.96 54.28
CA LYS A 11 31.44 29.81 53.48
C LYS A 11 32.21 30.71 52.51
N VAL A 12 31.68 30.86 51.28
CA VAL A 12 32.05 31.95 50.38
C VAL A 12 31.05 33.09 50.57
N THR A 13 31.56 34.24 51.01
CA THR A 13 30.85 35.52 51.04
C THR A 13 30.99 36.22 49.70
N TRP A 14 29.87 36.62 49.11
CA TRP A 14 29.83 37.56 48.01
C TRP A 14 30.11 38.98 48.53
N SER A 15 31.04 39.69 47.89
CA SER A 15 31.20 41.13 48.03
C SER A 15 31.12 41.75 46.64
N ASP A 16 30.08 42.56 46.44
CA ASP A 16 29.96 43.50 45.33
C ASP A 16 30.97 44.63 45.55
N ASP A 17 31.86 44.85 44.58
CA ASP A 17 32.44 46.17 44.32
C ASP A 17 32.73 46.28 42.82
N LEU A 18 31.90 47.07 42.14
CA LEU A 18 32.06 47.44 40.74
C LEU A 18 33.07 48.57 40.64
N SER A 19 34.26 48.30 40.09
CA SER A 19 35.12 49.35 39.54
C SER A 19 35.81 48.90 38.25
N HIS A 20 35.23 49.29 37.11
CA HIS A 20 35.87 49.73 35.86
C HIS A 20 37.18 49.12 35.30
N ASN A 21 37.63 47.93 35.71
CA ASN A 21 38.81 47.25 35.15
C ASN A 21 38.52 45.90 34.47
N SER A 22 37.26 45.46 34.35
CA SER A 22 36.98 44.06 33.97
C SER A 22 37.04 43.75 32.47
N GLU A 23 37.08 44.75 31.59
CA GLU A 23 37.18 44.49 30.14
C GLU A 23 38.64 44.35 29.70
N GLU A 24 39.52 45.27 30.09
CA GLU A 24 40.95 45.13 29.80
C GLU A 24 41.59 43.91 30.47
N ASP A 25 41.20 43.57 31.70
CA ASP A 25 41.76 42.40 32.38
C ASP A 25 41.25 41.09 31.78
N ARG A 26 40.01 41.04 31.26
CA ARG A 26 39.48 39.88 30.52
C ARG A 26 40.05 39.78 29.10
N GLU A 27 40.32 40.91 28.44
CA GLU A 27 41.01 40.93 27.16
C GLU A 27 42.47 40.48 27.33
N ARG A 28 43.14 40.91 28.42
CA ARG A 28 44.49 40.43 28.79
C ARG A 28 44.50 38.99 29.24
N GLU A 29 43.49 38.50 29.95
CA GLU A 29 43.38 37.07 30.28
C GLU A 29 43.12 36.24 29.02
N ARG A 30 42.26 36.69 28.11
CA ARG A 30 42.06 36.04 26.81
C ARG A 30 43.33 36.07 25.97
N GLN A 31 44.04 37.20 25.90
CA GLN A 31 45.31 37.32 25.18
C GLN A 31 46.41 36.51 25.85
N ALA A 32 46.49 36.46 27.18
CA ALA A 32 47.46 35.64 27.90
C ALA A 32 47.13 34.15 27.83
N GLN A 33 45.85 33.79 27.71
CA GLN A 33 45.40 32.43 27.45
C GLN A 33 45.66 32.04 25.99
N LEU A 34 45.44 32.95 25.03
CA LEU A 34 45.82 32.77 23.63
C LEU A 34 47.35 32.70 23.48
N GLU A 35 48.11 33.50 24.23
CA GLU A 35 49.58 33.48 24.26
C GLU A 35 50.10 32.25 24.99
N ARG A 36 49.42 31.73 26.02
CA ARG A 36 49.75 30.42 26.62
C ARG A 36 49.44 29.27 25.67
N GLU A 37 48.31 29.31 24.97
CA GLU A 37 47.96 28.33 23.92
C GLU A 37 48.91 28.42 22.71
N LEU A 38 49.39 29.61 22.34
CA LEU A 38 50.43 29.80 21.32
C LEU A 38 51.83 29.42 21.83
N ALA A 39 52.15 29.65 23.11
CA ALA A 39 53.45 29.33 23.72
C ALA A 39 53.57 27.85 24.09
N GLU A 40 52.46 27.11 24.20
CA GLU A 40 52.41 25.64 24.34
C GLU A 40 52.42 24.90 23.00
N GLN A 41 52.68 25.59 21.88
CA GLN A 41 53.09 24.92 20.64
C GLN A 41 54.54 24.43 20.81
N PRO A 42 54.79 23.11 20.96
CA PRO A 42 56.15 22.61 21.03
C PRO A 42 56.87 22.98 19.73
N VAL A 43 58.12 23.41 19.86
CA VAL A 43 59.02 23.58 18.72
C VAL A 43 59.07 22.25 17.98
N LYS A 44 58.51 22.21 16.76
CA LYS A 44 58.59 21.01 15.91
C LYS A 44 60.06 20.59 15.82
N PRO A 45 60.42 19.33 16.13
CA PRO A 45 61.77 18.86 15.99
C PRO A 45 62.25 19.08 14.55
N VAL A 46 63.35 19.82 14.42
CA VAL A 46 64.00 20.06 13.13
C VAL A 46 65.02 18.94 12.94
N TYR A 47 64.74 18.03 12.02
CA TYR A 47 65.67 17.00 11.60
C TYR A 47 66.54 17.52 10.46
N GLU A 48 67.81 17.09 10.42
CA GLU A 48 68.60 17.24 9.20
C GLU A 48 67.97 16.39 8.07
N PRO A 49 67.94 16.88 6.81
CA PRO A 49 67.24 16.17 5.71
C PRO A 49 67.67 14.71 5.55
N ASP A 50 68.96 14.43 5.75
CA ASP A 50 69.53 13.08 5.66
C ASP A 50 69.08 12.16 6.80
N GLU A 51 68.82 12.72 7.99
CA GLU A 51 68.36 11.96 9.15
C GLU A 51 66.87 11.63 9.02
N LEU A 52 66.06 12.60 8.60
CA LEU A 52 64.63 12.43 8.34
C LEU A 52 64.39 11.37 7.25
N GLN A 53 65.15 11.43 6.16
CA GLN A 53 65.03 10.45 5.08
C GLN A 53 65.39 9.04 5.53
N LYS A 54 66.38 8.89 6.43
CA LYS A 54 66.73 7.58 7.03
C LYS A 54 65.60 7.04 7.90
N LEU A 55 65.00 7.88 8.74
CA LEU A 55 63.87 7.49 9.60
C LEU A 55 62.64 7.06 8.78
N ILE A 56 62.28 7.81 7.73
CA ILE A 56 61.21 7.43 6.81
C ILE A 56 61.52 6.08 6.15
N THR A 57 62.76 5.88 5.71
CA THR A 57 63.20 4.61 5.09
C THR A 57 63.12 3.43 6.08
N TYR A 58 63.41 3.64 7.36
CA TYR A 58 63.27 2.59 8.37
C TYR A 58 61.80 2.21 8.58
N ILE A 59 60.91 3.19 8.73
CA ILE A 59 59.47 2.94 8.87
C ILE A 59 58.94 2.18 7.65
N MET A 60 59.33 2.59 6.44
CA MET A 60 58.94 1.89 5.21
C MET A 60 59.38 0.42 5.20
N LYS A 61 60.62 0.13 5.59
CA LYS A 61 61.15 -1.24 5.65
C LYS A 61 60.56 -2.10 6.77
N MET A 62 60.13 -1.47 7.87
CA MET A 62 59.49 -2.14 9.01
C MET A 62 57.98 -2.33 8.81
N THR A 63 57.39 -1.65 7.82
CA THR A 63 55.98 -1.79 7.49
C THR A 63 55.73 -3.12 6.80
N THR A 64 54.79 -3.90 7.32
CA THR A 64 54.42 -5.20 6.76
C THR A 64 52.92 -5.23 6.51
N LEU A 65 52.52 -5.08 5.25
CA LEU A 65 51.13 -5.22 4.81
C LEU A 65 51.05 -6.28 3.72
N TYR A 66 49.89 -6.91 3.61
CA TYR A 66 49.49 -7.88 2.60
C TYR A 66 49.51 -7.20 1.22
N ASP A 67 50.32 -7.75 0.31
CA ASP A 67 50.58 -7.23 -1.05
C ASP A 67 51.28 -5.86 -1.13
N LEU A 68 51.94 -5.40 -0.07
CA LEU A 68 52.77 -4.18 -0.14
C LEU A 68 53.99 -4.40 -1.04
N ARG A 69 54.10 -3.58 -2.09
CA ARG A 69 55.23 -3.52 -3.01
C ARG A 69 55.95 -2.19 -2.88
N ASP A 70 57.21 -2.16 -3.29
CA ASP A 70 58.00 -0.92 -3.29
C ASP A 70 57.36 0.18 -4.15
N GLU A 71 56.56 -0.20 -5.16
CA GLU A 71 55.85 0.71 -6.07
C GLU A 71 54.62 1.40 -5.43
N ASP A 72 54.07 0.86 -4.33
CA ASP A 72 52.85 1.37 -3.69
C ASP A 72 53.10 2.61 -2.80
N TRP A 73 54.37 2.88 -2.48
CA TRP A 73 54.80 4.01 -1.67
C TRP A 73 54.69 5.34 -2.42
N ASN A 74 53.50 5.91 -2.37
CA ASN A 74 53.20 7.24 -2.90
C ASN A 74 53.72 8.39 -2.00
N ASP A 75 53.77 9.59 -2.57
CA ASP A 75 54.27 10.78 -1.88
C ASP A 75 53.39 11.18 -0.69
N ASP A 76 52.08 10.92 -0.77
CA ASP A 76 51.13 11.21 0.32
C ASP A 76 51.41 10.36 1.57
N ALA A 77 51.74 9.08 1.40
CA ALA A 77 52.09 8.18 2.50
C ALA A 77 53.45 8.56 3.12
N LYS A 78 54.45 8.90 2.31
CA LYS A 78 55.75 9.38 2.83
C LYS A 78 55.59 10.68 3.61
N LYS A 79 54.77 11.60 3.10
CA LYS A 79 54.43 12.86 3.77
C LYS A 79 53.72 12.61 5.10
N GLY A 80 52.79 11.66 5.17
CA GLY A 80 52.13 11.29 6.42
C GLY A 80 53.10 10.75 7.48
N ILE A 81 54.12 9.98 7.07
CA ILE A 81 55.20 9.52 7.96
C ILE A 81 56.06 10.71 8.43
N GLU A 82 56.41 11.63 7.52
CA GLU A 82 57.18 12.84 7.82
C GLU A 82 56.43 13.75 8.82
N GLU A 83 55.14 13.96 8.59
CA GLU A 83 54.26 14.74 9.48
C GLU A 83 54.21 14.12 10.88
N TRP A 84 54.15 12.79 11.00
CA TRP A 84 54.20 12.12 12.30
C TRP A 84 55.56 12.24 13.00
N LEU A 85 56.68 12.11 12.28
CA LEU A 85 58.02 12.27 12.86
C LEU A 85 58.25 13.68 13.40
N THR A 86 57.72 14.69 12.69
CA THR A 86 57.82 16.12 13.00
C THR A 86 56.79 16.64 14.00
N GLU A 87 55.80 15.82 14.39
CA GLU A 87 54.79 16.15 15.41
C GLU A 87 54.91 15.20 16.62
N PRO A 88 55.70 15.54 17.66
CA PRO A 88 55.90 14.69 18.84
C PRO A 88 54.63 14.40 19.65
N LYS A 89 53.59 15.22 19.50
CA LYS A 89 52.27 15.00 20.13
C LYS A 89 51.46 13.88 19.45
N ALA A 90 51.82 13.51 18.21
CA ALA A 90 51.20 12.41 17.52
C ALA A 90 51.77 11.07 18.04
N LEU A 91 51.00 10.39 18.90
CA LEU A 91 51.47 9.19 19.61
C LEU A 91 51.44 7.92 18.76
N ILE A 92 50.67 7.92 17.67
CA ILE A 92 50.48 6.75 16.81
C ILE A 92 50.68 7.14 15.35
N LEU A 93 51.27 6.22 14.58
CA LEU A 93 51.29 6.24 13.13
C LEU A 93 50.70 4.94 12.63
N CYS A 94 49.70 5.02 11.76
CA CYS A 94 49.04 3.91 11.12
C CYS A 94 49.36 3.91 9.62
N VAL A 95 49.82 2.79 9.08
CA VAL A 95 50.03 2.59 7.65
C VAL A 95 49.10 1.47 7.17
N TYR A 96 48.24 1.77 6.19
CA TYR A 96 47.20 0.86 5.70
C TYR A 96 46.75 1.19 4.27
N PHE A 97 46.11 0.23 3.60
CA PHE A 97 45.48 0.45 2.29
C PHE A 97 44.05 0.99 2.42
N LYS A 98 43.73 2.03 1.65
CA LYS A 98 42.37 2.53 1.45
C LYS A 98 41.98 2.34 -0.02
N GLY A 99 41.30 1.24 -0.33
CA GLY A 99 41.22 0.75 -1.71
C GLY A 99 42.61 0.35 -2.19
N ASP A 100 42.99 0.72 -3.42
CA ASP A 100 44.30 0.38 -4.00
C ASP A 100 45.42 1.39 -3.66
N LYS A 101 45.19 2.28 -2.69
CA LYS A 101 46.16 3.33 -2.32
C LYS A 101 46.65 3.18 -0.89
N LEU A 102 47.97 3.16 -0.73
CA LEU A 102 48.63 3.19 0.56
C LEU A 102 48.46 4.56 1.23
N LYS A 103 48.09 4.56 2.51
CA LYS A 103 47.95 5.78 3.31
C LYS A 103 48.69 5.62 4.63
N ALA A 104 49.38 6.68 5.04
CA ALA A 104 49.94 6.83 6.38
C ALA A 104 49.21 7.97 7.10
N SER A 105 48.76 7.74 8.34
CA SER A 105 48.11 8.77 9.15
C SER A 105 48.50 8.69 10.62
N SER A 106 48.51 9.84 11.28
CA SER A 106 48.77 9.97 12.73
C SER A 106 47.58 9.59 13.62
N ASP A 107 46.53 9.03 13.03
CA ASP A 107 45.29 8.60 13.69
C ASP A 107 44.92 7.18 13.25
N VAL A 108 44.09 6.52 14.07
CA VAL A 108 43.49 5.21 13.75
C VAL A 108 42.44 5.39 12.65
N PRO A 109 42.41 4.53 11.62
CA PRO A 109 41.41 4.63 10.56
C PRO A 109 39.98 4.47 11.12
N MET A 110 39.09 5.39 10.74
CA MET A 110 37.66 5.34 11.09
C MET A 110 36.86 4.35 10.22
N SER A 111 37.49 3.79 9.18
CA SER A 111 36.92 2.77 8.30
C SER A 111 37.63 1.43 8.52
N PRO A 112 36.93 0.30 8.42
CA PRO A 112 37.55 -1.02 8.53
C PRO A 112 38.63 -1.20 7.46
N VAL A 113 39.77 -1.74 7.88
CA VAL A 113 40.94 -2.03 7.05
C VAL A 113 41.24 -3.52 7.16
N TYR A 114 41.73 -4.12 6.07
CA TYR A 114 42.06 -5.54 6.05
C TYR A 114 43.27 -5.84 6.94
N ASP A 115 44.28 -4.97 6.88
CA ASP A 115 45.48 -5.04 7.68
C ASP A 115 46.07 -3.64 7.91
N LEU A 116 46.84 -3.51 8.98
CA LEU A 116 47.43 -2.24 9.40
C LEU A 116 48.70 -2.49 10.19
N THR A 117 49.76 -1.78 9.82
CA THR A 117 50.95 -1.64 10.67
C THR A 117 50.83 -0.35 11.46
N TYR A 118 51.00 -0.44 12.78
CA TYR A 118 51.04 0.71 13.67
C TYR A 118 52.41 0.88 14.31
N PHE A 119 52.77 2.13 14.56
CA PHE A 119 53.97 2.53 15.29
C PHE A 119 53.55 3.44 16.44
N LEU A 120 54.09 3.20 17.63
CA LEU A 120 53.77 3.92 18.86
C LEU A 120 54.98 4.73 19.33
N ARG A 121 54.69 5.91 19.87
CA ARG A 121 55.66 6.86 20.40
C ARG A 121 55.23 7.32 21.79
N GLN A 122 56.20 7.55 22.68
CA GLN A 122 55.93 8.19 23.97
C GLN A 122 55.67 9.70 23.78
N PRO A 123 54.84 10.34 24.62
CA PRO A 123 54.58 11.78 24.51
C PRO A 123 55.87 12.61 24.52
N ASP A 124 55.97 13.56 23.60
CA ASP A 124 57.11 14.48 23.42
C ASP A 124 58.47 13.81 23.14
N TYR A 125 58.50 12.51 22.86
CA TYR A 125 59.73 11.79 22.53
C TYR A 125 60.25 12.20 21.16
N VAL A 126 61.56 12.32 20.93
CA VAL A 126 62.15 12.62 19.60
C VAL A 126 63.07 11.49 19.18
N PHE A 127 62.71 10.80 18.09
CA PHE A 127 63.48 9.68 17.57
C PHE A 127 64.79 10.14 16.93
N LYS A 128 65.89 9.42 17.14
CA LYS A 128 67.15 9.62 16.41
C LYS A 128 67.38 8.45 15.48
N ALA A 129 67.99 8.68 14.32
CA ALA A 129 68.23 7.60 13.36
C ALA A 129 69.13 6.47 13.90
N GLU A 130 69.98 6.77 14.89
CA GLU A 130 70.89 5.79 15.49
C GLU A 130 70.19 4.85 16.49
N THR A 131 69.22 5.34 17.26
CA THR A 131 68.55 4.58 18.33
C THR A 131 67.13 4.15 17.98
N PHE A 132 66.63 4.50 16.79
CA PHE A 132 65.25 4.27 16.36
C PHE A 132 64.77 2.82 16.58
N HIS A 133 65.59 1.84 16.21
CA HIS A 133 65.22 0.42 16.28
C HIS A 133 65.13 -0.12 17.72
N ASP A 134 65.82 0.50 18.69
CA ASP A 134 65.80 0.08 20.09
C ASP A 134 64.61 0.66 20.85
N GLU A 135 64.02 1.75 20.34
CA GLU A 135 63.06 2.59 21.05
C GLU A 135 61.65 2.52 20.47
N ILE A 136 61.52 2.14 19.19
CA ILE A 136 60.22 2.08 18.51
C ILE A 136 59.42 0.85 18.94
N VAL A 137 58.16 1.07 19.30
CA VAL A 137 57.18 -0.01 19.50
C VAL A 137 56.30 -0.05 18.27
N PHE A 138 56.24 -1.20 17.60
CA PHE A 138 55.43 -1.37 16.41
C PHE A 138 54.77 -2.74 16.40
N GLY A 139 53.71 -2.86 15.62
CA GLY A 139 53.01 -4.11 15.43
C GLY A 139 52.14 -4.07 14.19
N THR A 140 51.73 -5.24 13.75
CA THR A 140 50.80 -5.40 12.63
C THR A 140 49.62 -6.22 13.10
N PHE A 141 48.41 -5.82 12.74
CA PHE A 141 47.25 -6.71 12.82
C PHE A 141 46.72 -6.97 11.41
N VAL A 142 46.30 -8.20 11.18
CA VAL A 142 45.81 -8.71 9.90
C VAL A 142 44.49 -9.40 10.16
N ASP A 143 43.44 -9.07 9.41
CA ASP A 143 42.12 -9.65 9.60
C ASP A 143 41.47 -9.21 10.94
N SER A 144 40.35 -9.85 11.34
CA SER A 144 39.57 -9.56 12.56
C SER A 144 40.42 -9.14 13.77
N VAL A 145 40.15 -7.92 14.26
CA VAL A 145 40.84 -7.32 15.41
C VAL A 145 40.63 -8.16 16.67
N GLU A 146 39.45 -8.74 16.83
CA GLU A 146 39.05 -9.59 17.95
C GLU A 146 39.90 -10.87 17.99
N ALA A 147 40.05 -11.55 16.85
CA ALA A 147 40.86 -12.76 16.74
C ALA A 147 42.33 -12.48 17.05
N ASN A 148 42.89 -11.40 16.51
CA ASN A 148 44.27 -10.97 16.81
C ASN A 148 44.47 -10.65 18.28
N LEU A 149 43.51 -9.95 18.91
CA LEU A 149 43.58 -9.62 20.32
C LEU A 149 43.57 -10.87 21.20
N ILE A 150 42.71 -11.85 20.89
CA ILE A 150 42.67 -13.15 21.58
C ILE A 150 44.03 -13.85 21.45
N GLN A 151 44.58 -13.96 20.23
CA GLN A 151 45.85 -14.63 19.99
C GLN A 151 47.01 -13.96 20.70
N ILE A 152 47.14 -12.63 20.62
CA ILE A 152 48.22 -11.88 21.25
C ILE A 152 48.14 -12.02 22.79
N LEU A 153 46.95 -11.86 23.36
CA LEU A 153 46.78 -11.97 24.80
C LEU A 153 46.97 -13.41 25.30
N GLU A 154 46.44 -14.41 24.62
CA GLU A 154 46.52 -15.81 25.03
C GLU A 154 47.90 -16.42 24.79
N LEU A 155 48.54 -16.13 23.66
CA LEU A 155 49.78 -16.80 23.23
C LEU A 155 51.04 -16.08 23.69
N MET A 156 51.03 -14.74 23.75
CA MET A 156 52.23 -13.96 24.09
C MET A 156 52.18 -13.44 25.53
N TYR A 157 51.14 -12.67 25.87
CA TYR A 157 51.12 -11.97 27.16
C TYR A 157 50.77 -12.89 28.34
N ALA A 158 49.74 -13.73 28.22
CA ALA A 158 49.28 -14.57 29.32
C ALA A 158 50.36 -15.53 29.84
N PRO A 159 51.11 -16.28 29.01
CA PRO A 159 52.18 -17.17 29.49
C PRO A 159 53.27 -16.41 30.26
N TYR A 160 53.61 -15.20 29.81
CA TYR A 160 54.58 -14.36 30.51
C TYR A 160 54.05 -13.94 31.88
N PHE A 161 52.82 -13.42 31.96
CA PHE A 161 52.20 -13.03 33.23
C PHE A 161 52.06 -14.21 34.22
N PHE A 162 51.74 -15.42 33.74
CA PHE A 162 51.68 -16.61 34.59
C PHE A 162 53.06 -17.01 35.14
N ALA A 163 54.14 -16.78 34.39
CA ALA A 163 55.50 -17.12 34.78
C ALA A 163 56.14 -16.12 35.77
N ILE A 164 55.63 -14.90 35.91
CA ILE A 164 56.20 -13.88 36.80
C ILE A 164 56.17 -14.34 38.26
N THR A 165 57.32 -14.32 38.95
CA THR A 165 57.44 -14.67 40.38
C THR A 165 57.74 -13.46 41.27
N THR A 166 57.87 -12.27 40.69
CA THR A 166 58.25 -11.05 41.44
C THR A 166 57.06 -10.34 42.09
N TRP A 167 55.83 -10.69 41.71
CA TRP A 167 54.62 -10.06 42.24
C TRP A 167 54.17 -10.75 43.54
N PRO A 168 53.53 -10.02 44.48
CA PRO A 168 52.86 -10.63 45.62
C PRO A 168 51.79 -11.63 45.16
N ASP A 169 51.69 -12.77 45.82
CA ASP A 169 50.78 -13.87 45.45
C ASP A 169 49.32 -13.41 45.32
N SER A 170 48.86 -12.54 46.22
CA SER A 170 47.49 -12.00 46.18
C SER A 170 47.21 -11.18 44.91
N VAL A 171 48.13 -10.30 44.53
CA VAL A 171 48.00 -9.42 43.36
C VAL A 171 48.11 -10.24 42.07
N LYS A 172 49.06 -11.18 42.03
CA LYS A 172 49.22 -12.09 40.89
C LYS A 172 47.96 -12.93 40.68
N SER A 173 47.43 -13.52 41.75
CA SER A 173 46.24 -14.36 41.69
C SER A 173 45.01 -13.59 41.22
N GLU A 174 44.81 -12.36 41.69
CA GLU A 174 43.73 -11.48 41.25
C GLU A 174 43.86 -11.11 39.77
N PHE A 175 45.03 -10.64 39.34
CA PHE A 175 45.29 -10.28 37.94
C PHE A 175 45.08 -11.47 37.00
N CYS A 176 45.65 -12.63 37.31
CA CYS A 176 45.49 -13.84 36.50
C CYS A 176 44.02 -14.29 36.41
N SER A 177 43.25 -14.15 37.50
CA SER A 177 41.81 -14.42 37.49
C SER A 177 41.04 -13.48 36.56
N GLN A 178 41.37 -12.19 36.58
CA GLN A 178 40.75 -11.20 35.68
C GLN A 178 41.15 -11.43 34.23
N LEU A 179 42.41 -11.79 33.97
CA LEU A 179 42.90 -12.10 32.63
C LEU A 179 42.17 -13.31 32.04
N HIS A 180 41.99 -14.39 32.80
CA HIS A 180 41.19 -15.53 32.36
C HIS A 180 39.73 -15.15 32.10
N THR A 181 39.13 -14.32 32.95
CA THR A 181 37.75 -13.86 32.75
C THR A 181 37.62 -13.01 31.49
N PHE A 182 38.59 -12.13 31.23
CA PHE A 182 38.63 -11.30 30.02
C PHE A 182 38.78 -12.15 28.76
N LEU A 183 39.74 -13.08 28.74
CA LEU A 183 39.94 -14.00 27.63
C LEU A 183 38.70 -14.85 27.37
N ALA A 184 38.07 -15.39 28.42
CA ALA A 184 36.84 -16.16 28.30
C ALA A 184 35.70 -15.36 27.65
N LYS A 185 35.48 -14.11 28.09
CA LYS A 185 34.47 -13.23 27.51
C LYS A 185 34.77 -12.83 26.07
N LEU A 186 36.04 -12.53 25.76
CA LEU A 186 36.45 -12.13 24.42
C LEU A 186 36.32 -13.29 23.42
N THR A 187 36.75 -14.50 23.81
CA THR A 187 36.56 -15.73 23.04
C THR A 187 35.07 -16.01 22.81
N ASP A 188 34.25 -15.96 23.86
CA ASP A 188 32.81 -16.18 23.76
C ASP A 188 32.13 -15.19 22.80
N MET A 189 32.42 -13.89 22.96
CA MET A 189 31.88 -12.84 22.08
C MET A 189 32.25 -13.09 20.62
N TYR A 190 33.52 -13.35 20.33
CA TYR A 190 34.01 -13.57 18.96
C TYR A 190 33.31 -14.76 18.30
N TYR A 191 33.30 -15.92 18.95
CA TYR A 191 32.70 -17.11 18.36
C TYR A 191 31.17 -17.07 18.31
N LYS A 192 30.52 -16.39 19.26
CA LYS A 192 29.07 -16.18 19.23
C LYS A 192 28.63 -15.34 18.03
N MET A 193 29.43 -14.37 17.59
CA MET A 193 29.18 -13.63 16.33
C MET A 193 29.28 -14.53 15.09
N LEU A 194 30.06 -15.60 15.16
CA LEU A 194 30.16 -16.62 14.11
C LEU A 194 29.11 -17.74 14.24
N GLY A 195 28.22 -17.67 15.24
CA GLY A 195 27.26 -18.73 15.55
C GLY A 195 27.88 -19.97 16.19
N LEU A 196 29.06 -19.89 16.79
CA LEU A 196 29.73 -21.05 17.38
C LEU A 196 29.91 -20.90 18.88
N THR A 197 29.81 -22.02 19.60
CA THR A 197 30.12 -22.08 21.02
C THR A 197 31.53 -22.65 21.21
N VAL A 198 32.49 -21.78 21.55
CA VAL A 198 33.89 -22.17 21.78
C VAL A 198 34.32 -21.84 23.20
N LEU A 199 34.85 -22.85 23.89
CA LEU A 199 35.35 -22.75 25.26
C LEU A 199 36.76 -22.18 25.28
N TYR A 200 36.99 -21.15 26.10
CA TYR A 200 38.35 -20.69 26.40
C TYR A 200 39.11 -21.72 27.25
N ILE A 201 40.26 -22.22 26.77
CA ILE A 201 41.05 -23.23 27.46
C ILE A 201 42.33 -22.59 28.03
N PRO A 202 42.48 -22.47 29.35
CA PRO A 202 43.65 -21.85 29.95
C PRO A 202 44.90 -22.73 29.76
N ARG A 203 46.01 -22.08 29.40
CA ARG A 203 47.34 -22.72 29.30
C ARG A 203 48.06 -22.80 30.64
N GLU A 204 47.60 -22.05 31.64
CA GLU A 204 48.16 -22.04 32.98
C GLU A 204 48.11 -23.44 33.61
N GLY A 205 49.25 -23.93 34.10
CA GLY A 205 49.33 -25.22 34.78
C GLY A 205 49.32 -26.46 33.88
N GLN A 206 49.16 -26.34 32.56
CA GLN A 206 49.17 -27.49 31.63
C GLN A 206 50.48 -28.29 31.64
N GLN A 207 51.59 -27.63 31.94
CA GLN A 207 52.93 -28.24 32.02
C GLN A 207 53.17 -28.98 33.35
N LEU A 208 52.31 -28.77 34.35
CA LEU A 208 52.41 -29.42 35.66
C LEU A 208 51.76 -30.80 35.61
N SER A 209 52.27 -31.75 36.41
CA SER A 209 51.51 -32.97 36.66
C SER A 209 50.26 -32.64 37.47
N PHE A 210 49.18 -33.41 37.28
CA PHE A 210 47.91 -33.17 37.98
C PHE A 210 48.11 -33.16 39.51
N GLU A 211 49.00 -34.01 40.04
CA GLU A 211 49.34 -34.07 41.47
C GLU A 211 49.95 -32.75 41.97
N LYS A 212 50.86 -32.15 41.22
CA LYS A 212 51.49 -30.87 41.59
C LYS A 212 50.49 -29.71 41.46
N ALA A 213 49.69 -29.70 40.39
CA ALA A 213 48.69 -28.68 40.17
C ALA A 213 47.60 -28.68 41.28
N SER A 214 47.16 -29.86 41.72
CA SER A 214 46.17 -30.02 42.80
C SER A 214 46.65 -29.51 44.17
N THR A 215 47.96 -29.44 44.41
CA THR A 215 48.50 -28.86 45.66
C THR A 215 48.51 -27.33 45.68
N ASN A 216 48.41 -26.67 44.52
CA ASN A 216 48.39 -25.22 44.41
C ASN A 216 46.96 -24.69 44.53
N ARG A 217 46.58 -24.24 45.74
CA ARG A 217 45.24 -23.75 46.06
C ARG A 217 44.80 -22.55 45.21
N GLU A 218 45.73 -21.67 44.84
CA GLU A 218 45.39 -20.48 44.05
C GLU A 218 45.15 -20.82 42.57
N LEU A 219 45.96 -21.72 42.01
CA LEU A 219 45.74 -22.25 40.66
C LEU A 219 44.39 -22.98 40.58
N VAL A 220 44.09 -23.83 41.56
CA VAL A 220 42.79 -24.54 41.64
C VAL A 220 41.63 -23.54 41.62
N LYS A 221 41.68 -22.48 42.45
CA LYS A 221 40.64 -21.44 42.50
C LYS A 221 40.45 -20.73 41.15
N ARG A 222 41.52 -20.45 40.41
CA ARG A 222 41.42 -19.84 39.07
C ARG A 222 40.82 -20.80 38.04
N LEU A 223 41.23 -22.07 38.06
CA LEU A 223 40.67 -23.11 37.21
C LEU A 223 39.17 -23.35 37.50
N GLU A 224 38.76 -23.28 38.78
CA GLU A 224 37.34 -23.31 39.16
C GLU A 224 36.56 -22.16 38.51
N GLY A 225 37.10 -20.94 38.54
CA GLY A 225 36.49 -19.78 37.89
C GLY A 225 36.30 -19.97 36.37
N VAL A 226 37.28 -20.60 35.70
CA VAL A 226 37.16 -20.95 34.27
C VAL A 226 36.08 -22.01 34.04
N VAL A 227 36.02 -23.06 34.86
CA VAL A 227 34.99 -24.12 34.73
C VAL A 227 33.59 -23.59 35.01
N VAL A 228 33.44 -22.64 35.93
CA VAL A 228 32.16 -21.93 36.14
C VAL A 228 31.74 -21.20 34.87
N TYR A 229 32.68 -20.54 34.18
CA TYR A 229 32.39 -19.90 32.90
C TYR A 229 31.97 -20.92 31.83
N TRP A 230 32.69 -22.04 31.69
CA TRP A 230 32.30 -23.12 30.77
C TRP A 230 30.89 -23.64 31.07
N THR A 231 30.57 -23.82 32.35
CA THR A 231 29.25 -24.30 32.79
C THR A 231 28.14 -23.35 32.32
N HIS A 232 28.34 -22.04 32.45
CA HIS A 232 27.38 -21.05 31.95
C HIS A 232 27.26 -21.07 30.43
N GLN A 233 28.39 -21.13 29.71
CA GLN A 233 28.41 -21.11 28.24
C GLN A 233 27.76 -22.37 27.64
N ILE A 234 28.10 -23.54 28.18
CA ILE A 234 27.51 -24.83 27.80
C ILE A 234 26.00 -24.82 28.06
N LYS A 235 25.58 -24.36 29.24
CA LYS A 235 24.16 -24.27 29.59
C LYS A 235 23.40 -23.37 28.60
N SER A 236 23.95 -22.20 28.27
CA SER A 236 23.36 -21.31 27.25
C SER A 236 23.24 -21.98 25.88
N CYS A 237 24.21 -22.79 25.47
CA CYS A 237 24.17 -23.53 24.20
C CYS A 237 23.11 -24.65 24.21
N ILE A 238 22.94 -25.34 25.34
CA ILE A 238 21.91 -26.37 25.52
C ILE A 238 20.51 -25.75 25.55
N GLU A 239 20.34 -24.60 26.19
CA GLU A 239 19.06 -23.88 26.30
C GLU A 239 18.64 -23.18 25.01
N ASP A 240 19.51 -23.12 24.00
CA ASP A 240 19.17 -22.57 22.68
C ASP A 240 18.09 -23.44 22.01
N GLN A 241 16.86 -22.92 21.91
CA GLN A 241 15.67 -23.67 21.48
C GLN A 241 15.07 -23.16 20.16
N SER A 242 15.61 -22.10 19.58
CA SER A 242 15.02 -21.46 18.40
C SER A 242 16.10 -20.88 17.52
N SER A 243 15.89 -20.93 16.20
CA SER A 243 16.72 -20.15 15.29
C SER A 243 16.62 -18.67 15.68
N VAL A 244 17.76 -18.05 15.92
CA VAL A 244 17.87 -16.59 16.00
C VAL A 244 17.80 -16.06 14.57
N ALA A 245 16.72 -16.35 13.85
CA ALA A 245 16.41 -15.54 12.69
C ALA A 245 16.21 -14.11 13.18
N SER A 246 16.73 -13.16 12.41
CA SER A 246 16.44 -11.76 12.67
C SER A 246 14.92 -11.61 12.83
N GLN A 247 14.45 -10.83 13.80
CA GLN A 247 13.01 -10.68 14.13
C GLN A 247 12.13 -10.21 12.94
N LYS A 248 12.72 -10.01 11.76
CA LYS A 248 12.12 -9.48 10.53
C LYS A 248 11.88 -10.53 9.44
N GLU A 249 12.33 -11.77 9.60
CA GLU A 249 12.19 -12.80 8.56
C GLU A 249 11.15 -13.86 8.96
N LEU A 250 10.30 -14.20 8.00
CA LEU A 250 9.30 -15.26 8.15
C LEU A 250 9.99 -16.61 8.00
N LEU A 251 10.22 -17.29 9.12
CA LEU A 251 10.80 -18.63 9.16
C LEU A 251 10.01 -19.63 8.31
N CYS A 252 10.70 -20.40 7.47
CA CYS A 252 10.16 -21.43 6.57
C CYS A 252 10.52 -22.84 7.05
N PRO A 253 9.87 -23.91 6.55
CA PRO A 253 10.13 -25.27 7.01
C PRO A 253 11.57 -25.73 6.74
N SER A 254 12.20 -25.18 5.70
CA SER A 254 13.62 -25.35 5.39
C SER A 254 14.52 -24.77 6.48
N ASP A 255 14.19 -23.60 7.03
CA ASP A 255 14.95 -22.96 8.12
C ASP A 255 14.93 -23.79 9.40
N GLU A 256 13.82 -24.46 9.70
CA GLU A 256 13.72 -25.38 10.85
C GLU A 256 14.69 -26.56 10.69
N TYR A 257 14.76 -27.15 9.49
CA TYR A 257 15.72 -28.22 9.21
C TYR A 257 17.16 -27.74 9.36
N GLU A 258 17.51 -26.60 8.76
CA GLU A 258 18.87 -26.05 8.83
C GLU A 258 19.25 -25.64 10.27
N PHE A 259 18.29 -25.17 11.08
CA PHE A 259 18.51 -24.95 12.52
C PHE A 259 18.92 -26.22 13.26
N TRP A 260 18.26 -27.35 13.00
CA TRP A 260 18.62 -28.62 13.64
C TRP A 260 19.99 -29.13 13.18
N VAL A 261 20.36 -28.92 11.91
CA VAL A 261 21.70 -29.20 11.39
C VAL A 261 22.74 -28.35 12.13
N TYR A 262 22.55 -27.04 12.17
CA TYR A 262 23.41 -26.10 12.91
C TYR A 262 23.56 -26.52 14.38
N ARG A 263 22.44 -26.82 15.05
CA ARG A 263 22.42 -27.23 16.46
C ARG A 263 23.21 -28.52 16.67
N HIS A 264 23.04 -29.50 15.79
CA HIS A 264 23.80 -30.76 15.84
C HIS A 264 25.30 -30.52 15.63
N GLU A 265 25.69 -29.67 14.68
CA GLU A 265 27.09 -29.34 14.41
C GLU A 265 27.74 -28.59 15.58
N ASN A 266 27.07 -27.58 16.14
CA ASN A 266 27.60 -26.81 17.26
C ASN A 266 27.74 -27.68 18.53
N LEU A 267 26.75 -28.53 18.83
CA LEU A 267 26.83 -29.48 19.95
C LEU A 267 27.95 -30.52 19.76
N ASN A 268 28.14 -31.05 18.54
CA ASN A 268 29.25 -31.96 18.25
C ASN A 268 30.61 -31.27 18.35
N ALA A 269 30.72 -30.03 17.88
CA ALA A 269 31.93 -29.23 18.01
C ALA A 269 32.27 -29.03 19.50
N LEU A 270 31.28 -28.73 20.33
CA LEU A 270 31.43 -28.62 21.78
C LEU A 270 31.85 -29.95 22.41
N ALA A 271 31.22 -31.07 22.03
CA ALA A 271 31.61 -32.40 22.49
C ALA A 271 33.07 -32.74 22.11
N HIS A 272 33.52 -32.36 20.92
CA HIS A 272 34.91 -32.52 20.50
C HIS A 272 35.87 -31.64 21.33
N GLN A 273 35.49 -30.39 21.63
CA GLN A 273 36.27 -29.51 22.52
C GLN A 273 36.44 -30.11 23.92
N LEU A 274 35.41 -30.76 24.47
CA LEU A 274 35.47 -31.44 25.78
C LEU A 274 36.42 -32.65 25.78
N GLN A 275 36.72 -33.23 24.61
CA GLN A 275 37.68 -34.32 24.49
C GLN A 275 39.14 -33.84 24.53
N ASN A 276 39.38 -32.53 24.45
CA ASN A 276 40.72 -31.93 24.46
C ASN A 276 41.52 -32.38 25.71
N PRO A 277 42.78 -32.81 25.55
CA PRO A 277 43.62 -33.24 26.67
C PRO A 277 43.76 -32.21 27.79
N ALA A 278 43.79 -30.91 27.46
CA ALA A 278 43.89 -29.84 28.45
C ALA A 278 42.61 -29.72 29.30
N VAL A 279 41.43 -29.85 28.68
CA VAL A 279 40.13 -29.83 29.39
C VAL A 279 40.02 -31.05 30.32
N LYS A 280 40.44 -32.24 29.84
CA LYS A 280 40.51 -33.46 30.66
C LYS A 280 41.50 -33.33 31.82
N HIS A 281 42.62 -32.66 31.60
CA HIS A 281 43.61 -32.40 32.65
C HIS A 281 43.05 -31.50 33.76
N ILE A 282 42.42 -30.38 33.39
CA ILE A 282 41.76 -29.46 34.33
C ILE A 282 40.65 -30.19 35.10
N THR A 283 39.84 -30.98 34.40
CA THR A 283 38.80 -31.82 35.00
C THR A 283 39.38 -32.76 36.06
N LYS A 284 40.48 -33.46 35.73
CA LYS A 284 41.15 -34.39 36.67
C LYS A 284 41.70 -33.67 37.91
N ILE A 285 42.27 -32.48 37.76
CA ILE A 285 42.73 -31.66 38.88
C ILE A 285 41.57 -31.36 39.85
N LEU A 286 40.46 -30.85 39.32
CA LEU A 286 39.30 -30.43 40.12
C LEU A 286 38.55 -31.60 40.78
N VAL A 287 38.50 -32.76 40.12
CA VAL A 287 37.99 -34.00 40.72
C VAL A 287 38.86 -34.41 41.91
N THR A 288 40.18 -34.35 41.76
CA THR A 288 41.14 -34.74 42.82
C THR A 288 41.06 -33.82 44.03
N THR A 289 40.74 -32.53 43.82
CA THR A 289 40.56 -31.56 44.90
C THR A 289 39.13 -31.50 45.47
N HIS A 290 38.23 -32.39 45.02
CA HIS A 290 36.82 -32.41 45.43
C HIS A 290 36.10 -31.06 45.26
N SER A 291 36.34 -30.37 44.14
CA SER A 291 35.67 -29.09 43.83
C SER A 291 34.15 -29.29 43.70
N THR A 292 33.35 -28.36 44.21
CA THR A 292 31.88 -28.41 44.10
C THR A 292 31.37 -28.13 42.68
N PHE A 293 32.13 -27.36 41.89
CA PHE A 293 31.74 -26.92 40.55
C PHE A 293 31.87 -28.03 39.49
N ILE A 294 32.69 -29.05 39.75
CA ILE A 294 32.97 -30.10 38.76
C ILE A 294 31.78 -31.02 38.51
N HIS A 295 30.94 -31.25 39.52
CA HIS A 295 29.76 -32.11 39.38
C HIS A 295 28.75 -31.52 38.38
N GLN A 296 28.53 -30.21 38.45
CA GLN A 296 27.63 -29.53 37.51
C GLN A 296 28.18 -29.58 36.08
N PHE A 297 29.48 -29.35 35.90
CA PHE A 297 30.13 -29.45 34.59
C PHE A 297 30.01 -30.86 34.00
N GLN A 298 30.27 -31.92 34.79
CA GLN A 298 30.14 -33.31 34.34
C GLN A 298 28.70 -33.65 33.94
N SER A 299 27.70 -33.19 34.70
CA SER A 299 26.29 -33.36 34.36
C SER A 299 25.94 -32.71 33.02
N LEU A 300 26.44 -31.50 32.75
CA LEU A 300 26.22 -30.84 31.46
C LEU A 300 26.92 -31.55 30.30
N CYS A 301 28.10 -32.14 30.52
CA CYS A 301 28.78 -32.97 29.51
C CYS A 301 27.93 -34.18 29.11
N GLU A 302 27.24 -34.83 30.06
CA GLU A 302 26.30 -35.92 29.77
C GLU A 302 25.05 -35.41 29.03
N GLU A 303 24.53 -34.24 29.42
CA GLU A 303 23.39 -33.61 28.77
C GLU A 303 23.68 -33.24 27.30
N ILE A 304 24.90 -32.76 26.98
CA ILE A 304 25.32 -32.52 25.60
C ILE A 304 25.15 -33.78 24.75
N MET A 305 25.59 -34.95 25.25
CA MET A 305 25.48 -36.21 24.51
C MET A 305 24.01 -36.59 24.27
N GLN A 306 23.11 -36.32 25.21
CA GLN A 306 21.68 -36.52 25.03
C GLN A 306 21.10 -35.55 23.99
N LYS A 307 21.52 -34.28 24.02
CA LYS A 307 21.09 -33.25 23.07
C LYS A 307 21.59 -33.49 21.65
N ILE A 308 22.79 -34.04 21.49
CA ILE A 308 23.30 -34.51 20.19
C ILE A 308 22.37 -35.61 19.65
N LYS A 309 22.04 -36.61 20.46
CA LYS A 309 21.13 -37.70 20.05
C LYS A 309 19.74 -37.19 19.67
N GLU A 310 19.20 -36.23 20.44
CA GLU A 310 17.95 -35.53 20.12
C GLU A 310 18.05 -34.85 18.75
N ALA A 311 19.10 -34.06 18.53
CA ALA A 311 19.29 -33.31 17.29
C ALA A 311 19.49 -34.23 16.08
N THR A 312 20.28 -35.30 16.19
CA THR A 312 20.45 -36.31 15.13
C THR A 312 19.11 -36.91 14.73
N SER A 313 18.29 -37.33 15.70
CA SER A 313 16.97 -37.90 15.42
C SER A 313 16.05 -36.87 14.77
N ASN A 314 16.02 -35.63 15.25
CA ASN A 314 15.19 -34.59 14.64
C ASN A 314 15.60 -34.30 13.18
N ILE A 315 16.89 -34.28 12.86
CA ILE A 315 17.38 -34.15 11.48
C ILE A 315 16.87 -35.30 10.61
N GLU A 316 16.96 -36.54 11.08
CA GLU A 316 16.50 -37.73 10.33
C GLU A 316 15.01 -37.63 9.97
N TYR A 317 14.17 -37.20 10.91
CA TYR A 317 12.73 -37.04 10.68
C TYR A 317 12.38 -35.78 9.87
N LEU A 318 13.07 -34.66 10.08
CA LEU A 318 12.82 -33.42 9.32
C LEU A 318 13.38 -33.48 7.90
N GLN A 319 14.36 -34.34 7.61
CA GLN A 319 14.89 -34.48 6.24
C GLN A 319 13.80 -34.89 5.23
N VAL A 320 12.76 -35.61 5.67
CA VAL A 320 11.67 -36.09 4.79
C VAL A 320 10.87 -34.96 4.16
N ILE A 321 10.84 -33.77 4.77
CA ILE A 321 10.10 -32.60 4.26
C ILE A 321 10.94 -31.73 3.32
N LYS A 322 12.27 -31.89 3.28
CA LYS A 322 13.18 -31.04 2.50
C LYS A 322 12.84 -31.00 1.01
N GLN A 323 12.67 -32.18 0.39
CA GLN A 323 12.34 -32.26 -1.04
C GLN A 323 10.92 -31.74 -1.35
N PRO A 324 9.85 -32.17 -0.64
CA PRO A 324 8.51 -31.61 -0.83
C PRO A 324 8.42 -30.09 -0.65
N CYS A 325 9.11 -29.52 0.35
CA CYS A 325 9.18 -28.07 0.54
C CYS A 325 9.96 -27.37 -0.57
N ALA A 326 11.07 -27.93 -1.03
CA ALA A 326 11.81 -27.38 -2.18
C ALA A 326 10.98 -27.39 -3.48
N ILE A 327 10.15 -28.43 -3.68
CA ILE A 327 9.20 -28.46 -4.81
C ILE A 327 8.17 -27.35 -4.66
N LEU A 328 7.61 -27.15 -3.46
CA LEU A 328 6.65 -26.08 -3.17
C LEU A 328 7.28 -24.69 -3.40
N GLU A 329 8.52 -24.47 -2.99
CA GLU A 329 9.27 -23.22 -3.21
C GLU A 329 9.42 -22.85 -4.69
N CYS A 330 9.37 -23.84 -5.60
CA CYS A 330 9.45 -23.61 -7.04
C CYS A 330 8.11 -23.28 -7.71
N VAL A 331 6.99 -23.35 -6.97
CA VAL A 331 5.65 -23.10 -7.51
C VAL A 331 5.46 -21.60 -7.72
N VAL A 332 5.06 -21.21 -8.93
CA VAL A 332 4.84 -19.80 -9.28
C VAL A 332 3.36 -19.43 -9.17
N ASP A 333 2.43 -20.26 -9.65
CA ASP A 333 0.99 -19.97 -9.61
C ASP A 333 0.37 -20.39 -8.26
N PRO A 334 -0.28 -19.47 -7.52
CA PRO A 334 -0.94 -19.79 -6.26
C PRO A 334 -1.99 -20.91 -6.35
N ASP A 335 -2.61 -21.13 -7.51
CA ASP A 335 -3.58 -22.20 -7.69
C ASP A 335 -2.95 -23.61 -7.58
N GLU A 336 -1.67 -23.75 -7.94
CA GLU A 336 -0.96 -25.02 -7.91
C GLU A 336 -0.46 -25.39 -6.50
N ILE A 337 -0.27 -24.40 -5.62
CA ILE A 337 0.23 -24.59 -4.24
C ILE A 337 -0.62 -25.63 -3.48
N SER A 338 -1.95 -25.54 -3.60
CA SER A 338 -2.89 -26.43 -2.92
C SER A 338 -2.71 -27.92 -3.25
N ASN A 339 -2.10 -28.25 -4.39
CA ASN A 339 -1.83 -29.64 -4.78
C ASN A 339 -0.68 -30.27 -3.98
N HIS A 340 0.23 -29.46 -3.44
CA HIS A 340 1.41 -29.90 -2.70
C HIS A 340 1.17 -29.99 -1.19
N ILE A 341 0.23 -29.18 -0.67
CA ILE A 341 -0.10 -29.11 0.76
C ILE A 341 -0.43 -30.47 1.37
N PRO A 342 -1.31 -31.32 0.80
CA PRO A 342 -1.68 -32.60 1.41
C PRO A 342 -0.48 -33.52 1.66
N THR A 343 0.49 -33.53 0.74
CA THR A 343 1.71 -34.32 0.87
C THR A 343 2.54 -33.83 2.06
N ILE A 344 2.74 -32.51 2.17
CA ILE A 344 3.52 -31.92 3.26
C ILE A 344 2.84 -32.15 4.62
N ILE A 345 1.53 -31.93 4.71
CA ILE A 345 0.77 -32.15 5.96
C ILE A 345 0.84 -33.62 6.40
N ASN A 346 0.76 -34.57 5.47
CA ASN A 346 0.93 -35.99 5.80
C ASN A 346 2.33 -36.31 6.32
N LEU A 347 3.38 -35.64 5.83
CA LEU A 347 4.72 -35.78 6.38
C LEU A 347 4.84 -35.16 7.77
N PHE A 348 4.18 -34.04 8.05
CA PHE A 348 4.11 -33.48 9.41
C PHE A 348 3.39 -34.45 10.36
N ARG A 349 2.31 -35.09 9.89
CA ARG A 349 1.62 -36.16 10.64
C ARG A 349 2.52 -37.38 10.87
N PHE A 350 3.33 -37.77 9.89
CA PHE A 350 4.32 -38.83 10.07
C PHE A 350 5.35 -38.48 11.15
N ILE A 351 5.90 -37.26 11.11
CA ILE A 351 6.85 -36.78 12.13
C ILE A 351 6.19 -36.78 13.52
N TRP A 352 4.95 -36.31 13.65
CA TRP A 352 4.19 -36.34 14.90
C TRP A 352 4.05 -37.75 15.48
N MET A 353 3.73 -38.73 14.63
CA MET A 353 3.43 -40.10 15.08
C MET A 353 4.70 -40.91 15.38
N GLU A 354 5.76 -40.72 14.59
CA GLU A 354 6.92 -41.60 14.61
C GLU A 354 8.16 -40.99 15.25
N SER A 355 8.26 -39.66 15.33
CA SER A 355 9.46 -39.02 15.90
C SER A 355 9.49 -39.19 17.42
N PRO A 356 10.61 -39.68 18.00
CA PRO A 356 10.74 -39.83 19.44
C PRO A 356 11.00 -38.50 20.17
N TYR A 357 11.45 -37.46 19.45
CA TYR A 357 11.85 -36.18 20.03
C TYR A 357 11.14 -34.97 19.42
N TYR A 358 10.63 -35.04 18.18
CA TYR A 358 9.96 -33.91 17.50
C TYR A 358 8.42 -33.98 17.56
N ASN A 359 7.84 -34.81 18.44
CA ASN A 359 6.40 -35.07 18.52
C ASN A 359 5.66 -34.23 19.57
N SER A 360 6.14 -33.01 19.87
CA SER A 360 5.47 -32.10 20.80
C SER A 360 4.57 -31.10 20.09
N GLU A 361 3.45 -30.73 20.72
CA GLU A 361 2.44 -29.81 20.17
C GLU A 361 3.07 -28.50 19.65
N THR A 362 3.99 -27.94 20.43
CA THR A 362 4.68 -26.68 20.12
C THR A 362 5.54 -26.78 18.85
N ARG A 363 6.34 -27.85 18.72
CA ARG A 363 7.21 -28.09 17.54
C ARG A 363 6.41 -28.29 16.26
N ILE A 364 5.34 -29.08 16.29
CA ILE A 364 4.49 -29.28 15.12
C ILE A 364 3.71 -28.01 14.77
N THR A 365 3.18 -27.30 15.78
CA THR A 365 2.54 -25.99 15.56
C THR A 365 3.50 -25.02 14.87
N ASN A 366 4.76 -24.95 15.29
CA ASN A 366 5.77 -24.10 14.65
C ASN A 366 6.09 -24.54 13.22
N LEU A 367 6.07 -25.84 12.93
CA LEU A 367 6.26 -26.34 11.57
C LEU A 367 5.11 -25.96 10.64
N PHE A 368 3.87 -25.94 11.14
CA PHE A 368 2.71 -25.43 10.40
C PHE A 368 2.75 -23.91 10.22
N LYS A 369 3.22 -23.15 11.23
CA LYS A 369 3.52 -21.71 11.06
C LYS A 369 4.54 -21.47 9.97
N ALA A 370 5.60 -22.28 9.95
CA ALA A 370 6.64 -22.17 8.93
C ALA A 370 6.09 -22.47 7.52
N LEU A 371 5.21 -23.46 7.40
CA LEU A 371 4.51 -23.73 6.13
C LEU A 371 3.60 -22.57 5.72
N SER A 372 2.88 -21.97 6.68
CA SER A 372 2.04 -20.78 6.45
C SER A 372 2.86 -19.61 5.93
N ASN A 373 4.02 -19.37 6.53
CA ASN A 373 5.00 -18.37 6.11
C ASN A 373 5.47 -18.61 4.66
N GLN A 374 5.81 -19.85 4.31
CA GLN A 374 6.22 -20.21 2.95
C GLN A 374 5.12 -19.89 1.92
N ILE A 375 3.86 -20.20 2.22
CA ILE A 375 2.71 -19.88 1.33
C ILE A 375 2.58 -18.37 1.14
N ILE A 376 2.71 -17.60 2.22
CA ILE A 376 2.67 -16.13 2.16
C ILE A 376 3.81 -15.60 1.28
N ILE A 377 5.03 -16.09 1.43
CA ILE A 377 6.18 -15.69 0.61
C ILE A 377 5.92 -15.96 -0.87
N LEU A 378 5.40 -17.13 -1.23
CA LEU A 378 5.07 -17.47 -2.61
C LEU A 378 4.00 -16.52 -3.19
N CYS A 379 2.94 -16.26 -2.43
CA CYS A 379 1.89 -15.31 -2.84
C CYS A 379 2.42 -13.87 -2.97
N LYS A 380 3.30 -13.42 -2.05
CA LYS A 380 3.95 -12.11 -2.14
C LYS A 380 4.82 -11.97 -3.38
N ASN A 381 5.56 -13.02 -3.75
CA ASN A 381 6.42 -13.01 -4.94
C ASN A 381 5.62 -13.02 -6.25
N TYR A 382 4.42 -13.62 -6.22
CA TYR A 382 3.50 -13.67 -7.36
C TYR A 382 2.87 -12.29 -7.63
N ILE A 383 2.43 -11.57 -6.60
CA ILE A 383 1.78 -10.25 -6.73
C ILE A 383 2.79 -9.18 -7.17
N LYS A 384 2.49 -8.47 -8.27
CA LYS A 384 3.34 -7.36 -8.77
C LYS A 384 2.72 -6.00 -8.47
N LEU A 385 3.04 -5.43 -7.30
CA LEU A 385 2.51 -4.13 -6.87
C LEU A 385 2.90 -2.97 -7.79
N GLU A 386 4.10 -3.00 -8.39
CA GLU A 386 4.53 -1.98 -9.35
C GLU A 386 3.59 -1.94 -10.58
N GLU A 387 3.27 -3.10 -11.14
CA GLU A 387 2.35 -3.22 -12.29
C GLU A 387 0.93 -2.77 -11.94
N LEU A 388 0.46 -3.04 -10.72
CA LEU A 388 -0.81 -2.51 -10.21
C LEU A 388 -0.81 -0.97 -10.23
N PHE A 389 0.22 -0.34 -9.66
CA PHE A 389 0.30 1.11 -9.58
C PHE A 389 0.59 1.78 -10.93
N ASP A 390 1.06 1.03 -11.92
CA ASP A 390 1.17 1.46 -13.32
C ASP A 390 -0.13 1.27 -14.12
N GLY A 391 -1.17 0.72 -13.50
CA GLY A 391 -2.54 0.70 -14.01
C GLY A 391 -3.09 -0.67 -14.42
N GLN A 392 -2.39 -1.78 -14.14
CA GLN A 392 -2.88 -3.15 -14.41
C GLN A 392 -3.83 -3.65 -13.30
N THR A 393 -4.94 -2.95 -13.12
CA THR A 393 -5.89 -3.16 -12.01
C THR A 393 -6.68 -4.48 -12.09
N LYS A 394 -7.16 -4.91 -13.26
CA LYS A 394 -7.89 -6.19 -13.45
C LYS A 394 -6.97 -7.38 -13.26
N LYS A 395 -5.74 -7.30 -13.77
CA LYS A 395 -4.71 -8.31 -13.53
C LYS A 395 -4.48 -8.47 -12.03
N ALA A 396 -4.22 -7.36 -11.33
CA ALA A 396 -4.02 -7.36 -9.88
C ALA A 396 -5.24 -7.88 -9.11
N LEU A 397 -6.48 -7.52 -9.50
CA LEU A 397 -7.71 -8.10 -8.92
C LEU A 397 -7.71 -9.63 -9.01
N GLY A 398 -7.32 -10.18 -10.17
CA GLY A 398 -7.17 -11.62 -10.38
C GLY A 398 -6.08 -12.22 -9.50
N GLU A 399 -4.92 -11.58 -9.41
CA GLU A 399 -3.78 -12.03 -8.60
C GLU A 399 -4.12 -12.11 -7.11
N PHE A 400 -4.68 -11.03 -6.54
CA PHE A 400 -5.11 -11.02 -5.13
C PHE A 400 -6.19 -12.06 -4.86
N THR A 401 -7.15 -12.24 -5.77
CA THR A 401 -8.21 -13.24 -5.60
C THR A 401 -7.63 -14.66 -5.56
N LYS A 402 -6.71 -14.99 -6.47
CA LYS A 402 -5.99 -16.28 -6.47
C LYS A 402 -5.24 -16.52 -5.16
N CYS A 403 -4.52 -15.52 -4.66
CA CYS A 403 -3.78 -15.63 -3.39
C CYS A 403 -4.71 -15.85 -2.19
N ILE A 404 -5.86 -15.15 -2.14
CA ILE A 404 -6.88 -15.33 -1.11
C ILE A 404 -7.43 -16.76 -1.15
N ASP A 405 -7.79 -17.25 -2.33
CA ASP A 405 -8.36 -18.58 -2.51
C ASP A 405 -7.33 -19.68 -2.18
N CYS A 406 -6.06 -19.48 -2.53
CA CYS A 406 -4.96 -20.36 -2.14
C CYS A 406 -4.85 -20.49 -0.60
N CYS A 407 -4.84 -19.36 0.11
CA CYS A 407 -4.77 -19.33 1.57
C CYS A 407 -5.97 -20.02 2.23
N LYS A 408 -7.18 -19.81 1.68
CA LYS A 408 -8.40 -20.49 2.17
C LYS A 408 -8.35 -21.99 1.93
N LYS A 409 -7.96 -22.43 0.74
CA LYS A 409 -7.78 -23.86 0.42
C LYS A 409 -6.78 -24.52 1.35
N TYR A 410 -5.66 -23.85 1.68
CA TYR A 410 -4.69 -24.36 2.66
C TYR A 410 -5.35 -24.65 4.02
N ARG A 411 -6.15 -23.71 4.54
CA ARG A 411 -6.89 -23.88 5.79
C ARG A 411 -7.92 -25.01 5.70
N GLU A 412 -8.70 -25.06 4.63
CA GLU A 412 -9.67 -26.14 4.39
C GLU A 412 -9.02 -27.53 4.35
N ILE A 413 -7.87 -27.65 3.67
CA ILE A 413 -7.09 -28.90 3.61
C ILE A 413 -6.58 -29.29 5.00
N TYR A 414 -6.07 -28.32 5.77
CA TYR A 414 -5.62 -28.57 7.14
C TYR A 414 -6.77 -29.06 8.02
N ASP A 415 -7.90 -28.36 8.03
CA ASP A 415 -9.06 -28.68 8.87
C ASP A 415 -9.56 -30.10 8.55
N LEU A 416 -9.73 -30.44 7.26
CA LEU A 416 -10.11 -31.78 6.82
C LEU A 416 -9.13 -32.86 7.28
N MET A 417 -7.82 -32.60 7.19
CA MET A 417 -6.80 -33.57 7.59
C MET A 417 -6.66 -33.71 9.11
N ALA A 418 -6.89 -32.64 9.86
CA ALA A 418 -6.91 -32.63 11.32
C ALA A 418 -8.14 -33.37 11.85
N GLU A 419 -9.32 -33.17 11.25
CA GLU A 419 -10.54 -33.93 11.55
C GLU A 419 -10.33 -35.44 11.32
N ALA A 420 -9.82 -35.81 10.15
CA ALA A 420 -9.53 -37.22 9.83
C ALA A 420 -8.48 -37.86 10.76
N HIS A 421 -7.53 -37.07 11.29
CA HIS A 421 -6.60 -37.57 12.32
C HIS A 421 -7.33 -37.78 13.65
N SER A 422 -8.15 -36.82 14.07
CA SER A 422 -8.87 -36.83 15.34
C SER A 422 -9.91 -37.96 15.42
N GLU A 423 -10.53 -38.32 14.31
CA GLU A 423 -11.43 -39.48 14.23
C GLU A 423 -10.72 -40.80 14.55
N ARG A 424 -9.46 -40.93 14.14
CA ARG A 424 -8.66 -42.16 14.34
C ARG A 424 -7.96 -42.17 15.70
N ASN A 425 -7.48 -41.01 16.16
CA ASN A 425 -6.77 -40.85 17.43
C ASN A 425 -7.32 -39.64 18.22
N PRO A 426 -8.45 -39.80 18.94
CA PRO A 426 -9.09 -38.70 19.65
C PRO A 426 -8.18 -38.06 20.71
N GLY A 427 -8.17 -36.73 20.78
CA GLY A 427 -7.42 -35.96 21.80
C GLY A 427 -5.89 -35.96 21.62
N THR A 428 -5.38 -36.41 20.46
CA THR A 428 -3.93 -36.46 20.19
C THR A 428 -3.45 -35.38 19.23
N TRP A 429 -4.34 -34.60 18.62
CA TRP A 429 -4.00 -33.59 17.62
C TRP A 429 -4.66 -32.25 17.98
N GLU A 430 -4.23 -31.67 19.09
CA GLU A 430 -4.74 -30.39 19.61
C GLU A 430 -3.69 -29.31 19.37
N LEU A 431 -3.54 -28.85 18.13
CA LEU A 431 -2.58 -27.80 17.78
C LEU A 431 -3.21 -26.41 17.95
N ASP A 432 -2.40 -25.41 18.30
CA ASP A 432 -2.82 -24.00 18.36
C ASP A 432 -3.03 -23.42 16.95
N THR A 433 -4.22 -23.65 16.41
CA THR A 433 -4.65 -23.18 15.08
C THR A 433 -4.63 -21.65 14.97
N GLY A 434 -4.92 -20.94 16.06
CA GLY A 434 -4.87 -19.48 16.08
C GLY A 434 -3.47 -18.97 15.76
N SER A 435 -2.45 -19.61 16.33
CA SER A 435 -1.07 -19.26 16.06
C SER A 435 -0.56 -19.71 14.68
N ILE A 436 -1.10 -20.80 14.12
CA ILE A 436 -0.75 -21.28 12.76
C ILE A 436 -1.25 -20.29 11.71
N PHE A 437 -2.51 -19.87 11.82
CA PHE A 437 -3.18 -19.11 10.77
C PHE A 437 -3.21 -17.59 10.98
N ASN A 438 -2.67 -17.05 12.08
CA ASN A 438 -2.69 -15.60 12.34
C ASN A 438 -2.14 -14.75 11.19
N TYR A 439 -1.01 -15.15 10.60
CA TYR A 439 -0.37 -14.46 9.50
C TYR A 439 -1.08 -14.73 8.18
N ILE A 440 -1.67 -15.92 7.99
CA ILE A 440 -2.54 -16.21 6.84
C ILE A 440 -3.77 -15.30 6.86
N ASP A 441 -4.44 -15.20 8.00
CA ASP A 441 -5.64 -14.37 8.17
C ASP A 441 -5.30 -12.88 7.99
N SER A 442 -4.16 -12.41 8.52
CA SER A 442 -3.66 -11.05 8.29
C SER A 442 -3.35 -10.79 6.81
N PHE A 443 -2.66 -11.71 6.14
CA PHE A 443 -2.34 -11.61 4.71
C PHE A 443 -3.61 -11.59 3.84
N VAL A 444 -4.57 -12.46 4.11
CA VAL A 444 -5.86 -12.50 3.42
C VAL A 444 -6.60 -11.17 3.59
N GLN A 445 -6.62 -10.59 4.79
CA GLN A 445 -7.24 -9.29 5.03
C GLN A 445 -6.55 -8.18 4.23
N ARG A 446 -5.22 -8.17 4.17
CA ARG A 446 -4.45 -7.20 3.36
C ARG A 446 -4.74 -7.33 1.87
N CYS A 447 -4.89 -8.56 1.36
CA CYS A 447 -5.32 -8.79 -0.01
C CYS A 447 -6.74 -8.25 -0.26
N PHE A 448 -7.69 -8.43 0.68
CA PHE A 448 -9.02 -7.83 0.57
C PHE A 448 -9.00 -6.30 0.59
N ASP A 449 -8.14 -5.72 1.42
CA ASP A 449 -7.92 -4.28 1.45
C ASP A 449 -7.44 -3.79 0.07
N MET A 450 -6.49 -4.48 -0.55
CA MET A 450 -5.99 -4.14 -1.88
C MET A 450 -6.98 -4.40 -3.01
N LEU A 451 -7.86 -5.42 -2.89
CA LEU A 451 -8.99 -5.58 -3.80
C LEU A 451 -9.91 -4.35 -3.77
N ASP A 452 -10.17 -3.76 -2.60
CA ASP A 452 -10.95 -2.53 -2.49
C ASP A 452 -10.23 -1.34 -3.13
N VAL A 453 -8.91 -1.21 -2.91
CA VAL A 453 -8.08 -0.18 -3.57
C VAL A 453 -8.15 -0.31 -5.10
N CYS A 454 -7.96 -1.51 -5.66
CA CYS A 454 -8.06 -1.75 -7.10
C CYS A 454 -9.44 -1.36 -7.66
N ASN A 455 -10.51 -1.72 -6.97
CA ASN A 455 -11.86 -1.33 -7.35
C ASN A 455 -12.05 0.20 -7.30
N CYS A 456 -11.47 0.87 -6.31
CA CYS A 456 -11.50 2.33 -6.21
C CYS A 456 -10.69 3.00 -7.33
N MET A 457 -9.55 2.45 -7.75
CA MET A 457 -8.77 2.94 -8.90
C MET A 457 -9.60 2.93 -10.19
N ILE A 458 -10.33 1.84 -10.45
CA ILE A 458 -11.23 1.72 -11.61
C ILE A 458 -12.39 2.72 -11.53
N ILE A 459 -13.01 2.87 -10.35
CA ILE A 459 -14.22 3.68 -10.18
C ILE A 459 -13.93 5.19 -10.14
N PHE A 460 -12.92 5.59 -9.36
CA PHE A 460 -12.66 7.00 -9.05
C PHE A 460 -11.55 7.62 -9.90
N ALA A 461 -10.50 6.85 -10.25
CA ALA A 461 -9.43 7.33 -11.14
C ALA A 461 -9.58 6.89 -12.60
N ARG A 462 -10.60 6.06 -12.92
CA ARG A 462 -10.82 5.52 -14.28
C ARG A 462 -9.61 4.75 -14.83
N ILE A 463 -8.84 4.12 -13.94
CA ILE A 463 -7.69 3.29 -14.30
C ILE A 463 -8.21 1.87 -14.51
N ASP A 464 -8.42 1.50 -15.77
CA ASP A 464 -8.84 0.16 -16.19
C ASP A 464 -8.09 -0.18 -17.49
N GLU A 465 -7.31 -1.27 -17.47
CA GLU A 465 -6.49 -1.66 -18.63
C GLU A 465 -7.30 -2.29 -19.77
N LEU A 466 -8.56 -2.68 -19.53
CA LEU A 466 -9.42 -3.34 -20.52
C LEU A 466 -10.45 -2.38 -21.13
N GLU A 467 -10.93 -1.42 -20.35
CA GLU A 467 -11.99 -0.50 -20.74
C GLU A 467 -11.54 0.96 -20.63
N VAL A 468 -11.70 1.73 -21.72
CA VAL A 468 -11.49 3.18 -21.66
C VAL A 468 -12.73 3.83 -21.04
N ILE A 469 -12.61 4.25 -19.78
CA ILE A 469 -13.69 4.93 -19.07
C ILE A 469 -13.59 6.43 -19.40
N SER A 470 -14.63 6.96 -20.03
CA SER A 470 -14.70 8.39 -20.39
C SER A 470 -14.89 9.27 -19.15
N LYS A 471 -14.36 10.50 -19.21
CA LYS A 471 -14.63 11.52 -18.19
C LYS A 471 -16.13 11.83 -18.14
N PRO A 472 -16.73 12.00 -16.94
CA PRO A 472 -18.10 12.50 -16.82
C PRO A 472 -18.25 13.84 -17.53
N MET A 473 -19.24 13.96 -18.42
CA MET A 473 -19.53 15.18 -19.17
C MET A 473 -20.94 15.64 -18.85
N PHE A 474 -21.14 16.92 -18.55
CA PHE A 474 -22.46 17.43 -18.19
C PHE A 474 -22.89 18.54 -19.14
N GLY A 475 -24.11 18.43 -19.66
CA GLY A 475 -24.73 19.49 -20.45
C GLY A 475 -25.32 20.61 -19.58
N GLY A 476 -25.62 21.75 -20.21
CA GLY A 476 -26.34 22.86 -19.56
C GLY A 476 -25.45 23.91 -18.88
N ALA A 477 -26.06 24.93 -18.30
CA ALA A 477 -25.37 26.13 -17.79
C ALA A 477 -24.45 25.86 -16.57
N HIS A 478 -24.67 24.76 -15.86
CA HIS A 478 -23.86 24.35 -14.70
C HIS A 478 -22.92 23.17 -14.99
N GLY A 479 -22.81 22.73 -16.26
CA GLY A 479 -22.02 21.56 -16.65
C GLY A 479 -20.57 21.64 -16.19
N ASP A 480 -19.89 22.74 -16.50
CA ASP A 480 -18.49 22.99 -16.12
C ASP A 480 -18.26 22.88 -14.60
N GLN A 481 -19.24 23.27 -13.79
CA GLN A 481 -19.14 23.19 -12.32
C GLN A 481 -19.23 21.75 -11.82
N PHE A 482 -20.03 20.90 -12.48
CA PHE A 482 -20.12 19.48 -12.17
C PHE A 482 -18.87 18.72 -12.63
N GLU A 483 -18.33 19.07 -13.80
CA GLU A 483 -17.07 18.52 -14.29
C GLU A 483 -15.89 18.88 -13.38
N ALA A 484 -15.85 20.12 -12.88
CA ALA A 484 -14.85 20.54 -11.90
C ALA A 484 -14.94 19.76 -10.57
N LYS A 485 -16.15 19.37 -10.13
CA LYS A 485 -16.32 18.48 -8.96
C LYS A 485 -15.80 17.06 -9.25
N CYS A 486 -16.00 16.54 -10.46
CA CYS A 486 -15.40 15.27 -10.87
C CYS A 486 -13.87 15.32 -10.90
N ASP A 487 -13.29 16.42 -11.40
CA ASP A 487 -11.83 16.63 -11.37
C ASP A 487 -11.31 16.71 -9.93
N GLN A 488 -12.04 17.37 -9.03
CA GLN A 488 -11.70 17.40 -7.60
C GLN A 488 -11.70 15.99 -6.99
N ILE A 489 -12.72 15.17 -7.29
CA ILE A 489 -12.80 13.78 -6.81
C ILE A 489 -11.57 12.98 -7.26
N GLU A 490 -11.18 13.11 -8.52
CA GLU A 490 -10.01 12.42 -9.06
C GLU A 490 -8.71 12.88 -8.41
N HIS A 491 -8.53 14.19 -8.21
CA HIS A 491 -7.34 14.71 -7.54
C HIS A 491 -7.24 14.20 -6.10
N MET A 492 -8.33 14.27 -5.33
CA MET A 492 -8.38 13.72 -3.97
C MET A 492 -8.05 12.23 -3.94
N PHE A 493 -8.53 11.48 -4.93
CA PHE A 493 -8.24 10.05 -5.02
C PHE A 493 -6.77 9.78 -5.38
N HIS A 494 -6.19 10.50 -6.34
CA HIS A 494 -4.78 10.35 -6.71
C HIS A 494 -3.86 10.68 -5.52
N ASP A 495 -4.12 11.74 -4.78
CA ASP A 495 -3.35 12.08 -3.56
C ASP A 495 -3.41 10.94 -2.53
N ALA A 496 -4.60 10.35 -2.32
CA ALA A 496 -4.77 9.21 -1.43
C ALA A 496 -4.04 7.95 -1.94
N LEU A 497 -4.06 7.71 -3.25
CA LEU A 497 -3.38 6.59 -3.88
C LEU A 497 -1.85 6.74 -3.80
N ASP A 498 -1.32 7.96 -3.97
CA ASP A 498 0.11 8.25 -3.86
C ASP A 498 0.63 7.98 -2.44
N ASN A 499 -0.18 8.29 -1.41
CA ASN A 499 0.13 7.92 -0.03
C ASN A 499 0.21 6.40 0.16
N VAL A 500 -0.72 5.63 -0.44
CA VAL A 500 -0.68 4.15 -0.42
C VAL A 500 0.55 3.63 -1.17
N LYS A 501 0.89 4.24 -2.31
CA LYS A 501 2.06 3.87 -3.11
C LYS A 501 3.37 4.14 -2.36
N ALA A 502 3.45 5.21 -1.58
CA ALA A 502 4.62 5.55 -0.76
C ALA A 502 4.93 4.48 0.30
N VAL A 503 3.91 3.74 0.76
CA VAL A 503 4.04 2.64 1.73
C VAL A 503 4.00 1.26 1.09
N ALA A 504 4.28 1.13 -0.22
CA ALA A 504 4.19 -0.14 -0.95
C ALA A 504 4.89 -1.34 -0.27
N ASN A 505 6.01 -1.09 0.41
CA ASN A 505 6.79 -2.13 1.08
C ASN A 505 6.05 -2.79 2.28
N THR A 506 5.11 -2.09 2.92
CA THR A 506 4.41 -2.59 4.12
C THR A 506 3.06 -3.24 3.80
N ILE A 507 2.53 -3.06 2.58
CA ILE A 507 1.20 -3.53 2.17
C ILE A 507 1.02 -5.03 2.44
N LEU A 508 1.95 -5.85 1.94
CA LEU A 508 1.91 -7.31 2.05
C LEU A 508 2.80 -7.85 3.18
N ASP A 509 3.31 -6.97 4.04
CA ASP A 509 4.10 -7.38 5.20
C ASP A 509 3.21 -7.61 6.42
N VAL A 510 2.94 -8.87 6.73
CA VAL A 510 2.12 -9.30 7.88
C VAL A 510 2.73 -8.91 9.23
N GLN A 511 4.04 -8.65 9.29
CA GLN A 511 4.73 -8.23 10.51
C GLN A 511 4.68 -6.70 10.71
N ALA A 512 4.25 -5.92 9.72
CA ALA A 512 4.16 -4.46 9.79
C ALA A 512 2.75 -4.00 10.21
N PRO A 513 2.48 -3.73 11.50
CA PRO A 513 1.14 -3.32 11.95
C PRO A 513 0.72 -1.94 11.41
N SER A 514 1.66 -1.10 10.96
CA SER A 514 1.39 0.25 10.46
C SER A 514 0.40 0.29 9.29
N TRP A 515 0.36 -0.77 8.47
CA TRP A 515 -0.56 -0.87 7.33
C TRP A 515 -2.03 -0.64 7.70
N TYR A 516 -2.45 -1.10 8.89
CA TYR A 516 -3.84 -0.94 9.32
C TYR A 516 -4.23 0.53 9.49
N ASP A 517 -3.29 1.37 9.90
CA ASP A 517 -3.50 2.82 9.99
C ASP A 517 -3.48 3.47 8.59
N ASP A 518 -2.56 3.04 7.72
CA ASP A 518 -2.42 3.55 6.35
C ASP A 518 -3.70 3.29 5.52
N ILE A 519 -4.23 2.06 5.55
CA ILE A 519 -5.47 1.72 4.84
C ILE A 519 -6.71 2.40 5.45
N LEU A 520 -6.72 2.66 6.75
CA LEU A 520 -7.81 3.38 7.41
C LEU A 520 -7.84 4.85 6.96
N GLN A 521 -6.67 5.49 6.83
CA GLN A 521 -6.57 6.84 6.27
C GLN A 521 -7.09 6.88 4.83
N PHE A 522 -6.68 5.93 3.99
CA PHE A 522 -7.20 5.81 2.62
C PHE A 522 -8.74 5.67 2.62
N ARG A 523 -9.30 4.75 3.41
CA ARG A 523 -10.75 4.54 3.52
C ARG A 523 -11.51 5.77 4.00
N THR A 524 -10.89 6.60 4.85
CA THR A 524 -11.48 7.87 5.30
C THR A 524 -11.63 8.83 4.13
N VAL A 525 -10.59 8.99 3.31
CA VAL A 525 -10.67 9.82 2.09
C VAL A 525 -11.69 9.26 1.09
N ILE A 526 -11.76 7.93 0.91
CA ILE A 526 -12.78 7.31 0.05
C ILE A 526 -14.19 7.63 0.52
N LYS A 527 -14.43 7.62 1.85
CA LYS A 527 -15.73 7.98 2.40
C LYS A 527 -16.08 9.44 2.13
N ASP A 528 -15.11 10.35 2.22
CA ASP A 528 -15.32 11.76 1.88
C ASP A 528 -15.64 11.94 0.40
N ILE A 529 -14.93 11.21 -0.48
CA ILE A 529 -15.23 11.15 -1.92
C ILE A 529 -16.65 10.63 -2.17
N GLU A 530 -17.09 9.57 -1.49
CA GLU A 530 -18.44 9.03 -1.60
C GLU A 530 -19.49 10.09 -1.24
N ILE A 531 -19.27 10.87 -0.17
CA ILE A 531 -20.15 11.98 0.23
C ILE A 531 -20.20 13.09 -0.84
N ILE A 532 -19.05 13.45 -1.42
CA ILE A 532 -18.99 14.45 -2.51
C ILE A 532 -19.80 13.96 -3.72
N ILE A 533 -19.69 12.67 -4.07
CA ILE A 533 -20.46 12.08 -5.18
C ILE A 533 -21.95 12.05 -4.85
N GLU A 534 -22.35 11.70 -3.62
CA GLU A 534 -23.75 11.74 -3.21
C GLU A 534 -24.35 13.15 -3.40
N ASN A 535 -23.65 14.17 -2.91
CA ASN A 535 -24.07 15.56 -3.08
C ASN A 535 -24.09 15.98 -4.56
N LEU A 536 -23.12 15.54 -5.35
CA LEU A 536 -23.08 15.80 -6.80
C LEU A 536 -24.31 15.19 -7.50
N VAL A 537 -24.63 13.93 -7.22
CA VAL A 537 -25.82 13.27 -7.77
C VAL A 537 -27.09 14.02 -7.37
N GLU A 538 -27.21 14.50 -6.14
CA GLU A 538 -28.38 15.29 -5.73
C GLU A 538 -28.49 16.61 -6.51
N THR A 539 -27.41 17.40 -6.56
CA THR A 539 -27.41 18.70 -7.26
C THR A 539 -27.64 18.56 -8.76
N VAL A 540 -27.06 17.54 -9.41
CA VAL A 540 -27.27 17.30 -10.85
C VAL A 540 -28.75 17.03 -11.12
N PHE A 541 -29.39 16.19 -10.29
CA PHE A 541 -30.80 15.84 -10.47
C PHE A 541 -31.79 16.93 -10.02
N GLU A 542 -31.38 17.93 -9.24
CA GLU A 542 -32.20 19.12 -8.97
C GLU A 542 -32.41 19.98 -10.22
N GLY A 543 -31.44 19.97 -11.15
CA GLY A 543 -31.50 20.73 -12.41
C GLY A 543 -32.16 20.00 -13.58
N VAL A 544 -32.47 18.71 -13.43
CA VAL A 544 -33.03 17.86 -14.48
C VAL A 544 -34.54 18.08 -14.57
N ASN A 545 -35.03 18.49 -15.75
CA ASN A 545 -36.46 18.73 -15.98
C ASN A 545 -37.13 17.67 -16.88
N HIS A 546 -36.33 16.86 -17.58
CA HIS A 546 -36.80 15.93 -18.60
C HIS A 546 -36.09 14.57 -18.52
N VAL A 547 -36.77 13.47 -18.83
CA VAL A 547 -36.18 12.11 -18.90
C VAL A 547 -34.89 12.08 -19.71
N GLU A 548 -34.86 12.77 -20.85
CA GLU A 548 -33.70 12.73 -21.74
C GLU A 548 -32.44 13.26 -21.03
N GLU A 549 -32.56 14.35 -20.26
CA GLU A 549 -31.49 14.92 -19.44
C GLU A 549 -31.12 13.98 -18.28
N ALA A 550 -32.12 13.36 -17.64
CA ALA A 550 -31.92 12.40 -16.56
C ALA A 550 -31.06 11.20 -17.03
N VAL A 551 -31.36 10.66 -18.22
CA VAL A 551 -30.62 9.53 -18.80
C VAL A 551 -29.18 9.91 -19.11
N ILE A 552 -28.94 11.12 -19.64
CA ILE A 552 -27.58 11.62 -19.90
C ILE A 552 -26.81 11.81 -18.58
N ALA A 553 -27.44 12.37 -17.55
CA ALA A 553 -26.84 12.54 -16.23
C ALA A 553 -26.47 11.17 -15.59
N LEU A 554 -27.37 10.18 -15.68
CA LEU A 554 -27.11 8.82 -15.20
C LEU A 554 -25.97 8.15 -15.96
N PHE A 555 -25.91 8.34 -17.27
CA PHE A 555 -24.85 7.80 -18.11
C PHE A 555 -23.49 8.39 -17.72
N SER A 556 -23.44 9.71 -17.52
CA SER A 556 -22.22 10.44 -17.15
C SER A 556 -21.70 10.03 -15.77
N LEU A 557 -22.59 9.67 -14.85
CA LEU A 557 -22.28 9.21 -13.50
C LEU A 557 -22.26 7.67 -13.38
N HIS A 558 -22.37 6.94 -14.49
CA HIS A 558 -22.57 5.48 -14.48
C HIS A 558 -21.43 4.74 -13.76
N ASN A 559 -20.19 5.18 -13.95
CA ASN A 559 -19.04 4.51 -13.34
C ASN A 559 -19.12 4.51 -11.80
N TYR A 560 -19.56 5.63 -11.21
CA TYR A 560 -19.74 5.75 -9.76
C TYR A 560 -20.86 4.85 -9.23
N SER A 561 -21.88 4.54 -10.05
CA SER A 561 -22.98 3.63 -9.67
C SER A 561 -22.51 2.19 -9.42
N LYS A 562 -21.32 1.80 -9.92
CA LYS A 562 -20.73 0.49 -9.66
C LYS A 562 -20.33 0.32 -8.18
N ARG A 563 -20.06 1.42 -7.45
CA ARG A 563 -19.71 1.41 -6.02
C ARG A 563 -20.91 0.99 -5.16
N LYS A 564 -20.72 -0.02 -4.29
CA LYS A 564 -21.80 -0.61 -3.47
C LYS A 564 -22.55 0.42 -2.61
N ASN A 565 -21.83 1.34 -1.95
CA ASN A 565 -22.42 2.35 -1.07
C ASN A 565 -23.30 3.34 -1.85
N LEU A 566 -22.89 3.70 -3.06
CA LEU A 566 -23.61 4.66 -3.92
C LEU A 566 -24.81 4.04 -4.66
N LYS A 567 -24.91 2.71 -4.78
CA LYS A 567 -26.03 2.07 -5.49
C LYS A 567 -27.41 2.52 -5.00
N ARG A 568 -27.55 2.83 -3.71
CA ARG A 568 -28.85 3.24 -3.15
C ARG A 568 -29.32 4.59 -3.72
N ILE A 569 -28.43 5.57 -3.86
CA ILE A 569 -28.80 6.90 -4.37
C ILE A 569 -29.17 6.83 -5.85
N PHE A 570 -28.40 6.10 -6.66
CA PHE A 570 -28.71 5.90 -8.08
C PHE A 570 -30.04 5.16 -8.27
N LYS A 571 -30.31 4.10 -7.48
CA LYS A 571 -31.60 3.39 -7.53
C LYS A 571 -32.79 4.30 -7.23
N ARG A 572 -32.65 5.22 -6.27
CA ARG A 572 -33.70 6.18 -5.91
C ARG A 572 -34.02 7.09 -7.09
N LYS A 573 -33.00 7.61 -7.78
CA LYS A 573 -33.16 8.54 -8.90
C LYS A 573 -33.72 7.90 -10.17
N THR A 574 -33.54 6.59 -10.36
CA THR A 574 -34.16 5.84 -11.47
C THR A 574 -35.63 5.48 -11.28
N ALA A 575 -36.22 5.74 -10.11
CA ALA A 575 -37.60 5.33 -9.78
C ALA A 575 -38.65 6.45 -9.88
N ASP A 576 -38.28 7.64 -10.37
CA ASP A 576 -39.11 8.86 -10.26
C ASP A 576 -40.29 8.97 -11.26
N ASP A 577 -41.26 9.83 -10.88
CA ASP A 577 -42.70 9.74 -11.14
C ASP A 577 -43.22 10.39 -12.44
N GLU A 578 -42.43 10.44 -13.52
CA GLU A 578 -42.83 11.14 -14.77
C GLU A 578 -44.09 10.56 -15.44
N VAL A 579 -44.39 9.28 -15.23
CA VAL A 579 -45.56 8.60 -15.79
C VAL A 579 -46.87 9.15 -15.21
N GLN A 580 -46.86 9.59 -13.94
CA GLN A 580 -48.03 10.17 -13.28
C GLN A 580 -48.34 11.57 -13.80
N GLU A 581 -47.31 12.35 -14.11
CA GLU A 581 -47.43 13.69 -14.68
C GLU A 581 -48.08 13.62 -16.08
N ALA A 582 -47.60 12.73 -16.95
CA ALA A 582 -48.16 12.50 -18.29
C ALA A 582 -49.62 12.02 -18.24
N LYS A 583 -49.98 11.24 -17.21
CA LYS A 583 -51.36 10.79 -16.95
C LYS A 583 -52.27 11.95 -16.50
N LYS A 584 -51.80 12.84 -15.62
CA LYS A 584 -52.55 14.04 -15.22
C LYS A 584 -52.77 14.98 -16.40
N GLU A 585 -51.76 15.18 -17.24
CA GLU A 585 -51.84 16.11 -18.36
C GLU A 585 -52.82 15.64 -19.46
N THR A 586 -52.87 14.32 -19.70
CA THR A 586 -53.80 13.69 -20.65
C THR A 586 -55.25 13.71 -20.20
N VAL A 587 -55.51 13.67 -18.89
CA VAL A 587 -56.86 13.80 -18.33
C VAL A 587 -57.32 15.25 -18.34
N THR A 588 -56.45 16.20 -17.99
CA THR A 588 -56.78 17.64 -17.91
C THR A 588 -56.98 18.27 -19.29
N SER A 589 -56.33 17.76 -20.34
CA SER A 589 -56.33 18.35 -21.69
C SER A 589 -57.38 17.78 -22.66
N ARG A 590 -58.44 17.10 -22.18
CA ARG A 590 -59.46 16.50 -23.08
C ARG A 590 -60.22 17.50 -23.95
N GLY A 591 -60.20 18.79 -23.60
CA GLY A 591 -60.92 19.86 -24.30
C GLY A 591 -60.07 20.90 -25.04
N THR A 592 -58.74 20.87 -24.90
CA THR A 592 -57.85 21.88 -25.45
C THR A 592 -57.37 21.52 -26.86
N TYR A 593 -57.54 22.44 -27.79
CA TYR A 593 -56.94 22.41 -29.13
C TYR A 593 -56.31 23.78 -29.41
N VAL A 594 -55.26 23.82 -30.23
CA VAL A 594 -54.60 25.08 -30.60
C VAL A 594 -55.59 25.95 -31.36
N ALA A 595 -55.61 27.26 -31.09
CA ALA A 595 -56.62 28.21 -31.57
C ALA A 595 -56.80 28.26 -33.11
N ASP A 596 -55.83 27.76 -33.89
CA ASP A 596 -55.87 27.71 -35.36
C ASP A 596 -56.18 26.31 -35.94
N LEU A 597 -56.31 25.29 -35.10
CA LEU A 597 -56.61 23.92 -35.53
C LEU A 597 -58.12 23.63 -35.49
N PRO A 598 -58.63 22.75 -36.37
CA PRO A 598 -60.03 22.33 -36.32
C PRO A 598 -60.39 21.61 -35.02
N SER A 599 -61.67 21.67 -34.66
CA SER A 599 -62.18 21.20 -33.37
C SER A 599 -61.98 19.69 -33.13
N PHE A 600 -62.16 18.84 -34.13
CA PHE A 600 -62.04 17.38 -33.99
C PHE A 600 -60.64 16.91 -34.38
N ALA A 601 -60.21 17.19 -35.62
CA ALA A 601 -58.92 16.77 -36.15
C ALA A 601 -57.74 17.44 -35.44
N GLY A 602 -57.91 18.67 -34.92
CA GLY A 602 -56.90 19.35 -34.11
C GLY A 602 -56.64 18.67 -32.76
N ARG A 603 -57.71 18.21 -32.08
CA ARG A 603 -57.59 17.41 -30.85
C ARG A 603 -56.94 16.07 -31.13
N ALA A 604 -57.33 15.41 -32.22
CA ALA A 604 -56.73 14.15 -32.65
C ALA A 604 -55.23 14.29 -33.00
N ALA A 605 -54.84 15.37 -33.68
CA ALA A 605 -53.46 15.67 -34.00
C ALA A 605 -52.61 15.89 -32.73
N LEU A 606 -53.13 16.64 -31.74
CA LEU A 606 -52.45 16.82 -30.46
C LEU A 606 -52.28 15.51 -29.69
N LEU A 607 -53.31 14.66 -29.66
CA LEU A 607 -53.22 13.31 -29.09
C LEU A 607 -52.17 12.45 -29.81
N ARG A 608 -52.09 12.55 -31.14
CA ARG A 608 -51.10 11.82 -31.95
C ARG A 608 -49.67 12.26 -31.63
N VAL A 609 -49.42 13.56 -31.51
CA VAL A 609 -48.10 14.12 -31.14
C VAL A 609 -47.69 13.62 -29.74
N ARG A 610 -48.61 13.67 -28.77
CA ARG A 610 -48.37 13.17 -27.40
C ARG A 610 -48.07 11.68 -27.36
N ARG A 611 -48.84 10.88 -28.10
CA ARG A 611 -48.60 9.43 -28.26
C ARG A 611 -47.21 9.16 -28.83
N ASN A 612 -46.81 9.91 -29.86
CA ASN A 612 -45.48 9.77 -30.45
C ASN A 612 -44.36 10.17 -29.48
N ARG A 613 -44.54 11.21 -28.65
CA ARG A 613 -43.58 11.57 -27.60
C ARG A 613 -43.45 10.47 -26.54
N LEU A 614 -44.56 9.87 -26.09
CA LEU A 614 -44.51 8.72 -25.17
C LEU A 614 -43.79 7.51 -25.78
N ALA A 615 -44.03 7.22 -27.07
CA ALA A 615 -43.35 6.15 -27.78
C ALA A 615 -41.84 6.39 -27.87
N TYR A 616 -41.42 7.65 -28.11
CA TYR A 616 -40.02 8.06 -28.11
C TYR A 616 -39.38 7.90 -26.72
N LEU A 617 -40.00 8.43 -25.66
CA LEU A 617 -39.49 8.32 -24.30
C LEU A 617 -39.37 6.86 -23.84
N LYS A 618 -40.36 6.03 -24.18
CA LYS A 618 -40.28 4.58 -23.96
C LYS A 618 -39.07 3.97 -24.65
N LYS A 619 -38.78 4.36 -25.90
CA LYS A 619 -37.62 3.88 -26.65
C LYS A 619 -36.32 4.29 -25.95
N VAL A 620 -36.16 5.56 -25.59
CA VAL A 620 -34.98 6.08 -24.88
C VAL A 620 -34.70 5.28 -23.60
N LEU A 621 -35.73 5.04 -22.78
CA LEU A 621 -35.58 4.25 -21.54
C LEU A 621 -35.30 2.76 -21.81
N THR A 622 -35.87 2.19 -22.88
CA THR A 622 -35.59 0.80 -23.27
C THR A 622 -34.14 0.65 -23.72
N ASP A 623 -33.63 1.58 -24.52
CA ASP A 623 -32.25 1.60 -24.97
C ASP A 623 -31.28 1.80 -23.78
N ALA A 624 -31.65 2.65 -22.80
CA ALA A 624 -30.87 2.87 -21.59
C ALA A 624 -30.86 1.66 -20.62
N SER A 625 -31.87 0.80 -20.66
CA SER A 625 -32.01 -0.35 -19.74
C SER A 625 -30.88 -1.38 -19.80
N VAL A 626 -30.07 -1.36 -20.88
CA VAL A 626 -28.94 -2.28 -21.07
C VAL A 626 -27.81 -2.02 -20.06
N TRP A 627 -27.55 -0.74 -19.74
CA TRP A 627 -26.47 -0.33 -18.84
C TRP A 627 -26.98 0.26 -17.52
N MET A 628 -28.23 0.73 -17.48
CA MET A 628 -28.83 1.30 -16.29
C MET A 628 -29.17 0.20 -15.26
N MET A 629 -29.25 0.56 -13.97
CA MET A 629 -29.58 -0.43 -12.95
C MET A 629 -31.01 -0.96 -13.09
N PRO A 630 -31.23 -2.28 -12.86
CA PRO A 630 -32.57 -2.87 -12.91
C PRO A 630 -33.51 -2.20 -11.91
N CYS A 631 -34.68 -1.78 -12.40
CA CYS A 631 -35.73 -1.16 -11.60
C CYS A 631 -36.90 -2.11 -11.45
N SER A 632 -37.42 -2.28 -10.23
CA SER A 632 -38.50 -3.25 -9.94
C SER A 632 -39.84 -2.87 -10.55
N ASN A 633 -40.06 -1.59 -10.87
CA ASN A 633 -41.30 -1.06 -11.44
C ASN A 633 -41.24 -0.88 -12.97
N SER A 634 -40.16 -1.31 -13.64
CA SER A 634 -39.96 -1.05 -15.07
C SER A 634 -41.04 -1.68 -15.94
N GLU A 635 -41.44 -2.92 -15.65
CA GLU A 635 -42.49 -3.63 -16.40
C GLU A 635 -43.86 -2.96 -16.22
N ASP A 636 -44.18 -2.54 -15.00
CA ASP A 636 -45.43 -1.84 -14.68
C ASP A 636 -45.52 -0.50 -15.40
N VAL A 637 -44.42 0.26 -15.42
CA VAL A 637 -44.30 1.53 -16.14
C VAL A 637 -44.47 1.31 -17.64
N ILE A 638 -43.78 0.34 -18.24
CA ILE A 638 -43.90 0.01 -19.66
C ILE A 638 -45.33 -0.40 -20.00
N MET A 639 -45.96 -1.23 -19.17
CA MET A 639 -47.36 -1.64 -19.33
C MET A 639 -48.30 -0.44 -19.25
N HIS A 640 -48.08 0.49 -18.32
CA HIS A 640 -48.89 1.71 -18.18
C HIS A 640 -48.77 2.61 -19.41
N VAL A 641 -47.55 2.84 -19.89
CA VAL A 641 -47.28 3.63 -21.11
C VAL A 641 -47.95 2.99 -22.33
N ASN A 642 -47.87 1.66 -22.48
CA ASN A 642 -48.56 0.93 -23.56
C ASN A 642 -50.08 1.09 -23.49
N ARG A 643 -50.67 0.97 -22.29
CA ARG A 643 -52.11 1.17 -22.09
C ARG A 643 -52.54 2.60 -22.41
N LEU A 644 -51.76 3.60 -22.00
CA LEU A 644 -52.05 5.01 -22.27
C LEU A 644 -51.96 5.33 -23.76
N MET A 645 -50.93 4.83 -24.45
CA MET A 645 -50.82 4.95 -25.92
C MET A 645 -52.01 4.30 -26.64
N GLY A 646 -52.44 3.11 -26.18
CA GLY A 646 -53.63 2.44 -26.71
C GLY A 646 -54.91 3.24 -26.47
N ALA A 647 -55.08 3.83 -25.29
CA ALA A 647 -56.22 4.70 -24.98
C ALA A 647 -56.24 5.97 -25.85
N MET A 648 -55.09 6.56 -26.15
CA MET A 648 -54.98 7.69 -27.09
C MET A 648 -55.38 7.28 -28.51
N ASP A 649 -54.96 6.11 -28.98
CA ASP A 649 -55.34 5.60 -30.31
C ASP A 649 -56.85 5.36 -30.41
N VAL A 650 -57.50 4.88 -29.34
CA VAL A 650 -58.96 4.76 -29.26
C VAL A 650 -59.63 6.13 -29.26
N ALA A 651 -59.16 7.09 -28.46
CA ALA A 651 -59.72 8.44 -28.41
C ALA A 651 -59.62 9.19 -29.76
N ILE A 652 -58.54 8.99 -30.51
CA ILE A 652 -58.40 9.51 -31.88
C ILE A 652 -59.49 8.96 -32.80
N ARG A 653 -59.77 7.64 -32.71
CA ARG A 653 -60.85 7.01 -33.49
C ARG A 653 -62.23 7.48 -33.05
N GLU A 654 -62.46 7.65 -31.75
CA GLU A 654 -63.73 8.19 -31.22
C GLU A 654 -63.99 9.61 -31.71
N LEU A 655 -62.95 10.46 -31.77
CA LEU A 655 -63.06 11.82 -32.34
C LEU A 655 -63.39 11.79 -33.83
N TRP A 656 -62.80 10.86 -34.59
CA TRP A 656 -63.14 10.67 -36.01
C TRP A 656 -64.59 10.18 -36.18
N ILE A 657 -65.02 9.19 -35.41
CA ILE A 657 -66.40 8.69 -35.40
C ILE A 657 -67.37 9.83 -35.06
N SER A 658 -67.08 10.59 -34.00
CA SER A 658 -67.90 11.73 -33.59
C SER A 658 -67.97 12.82 -34.66
N TRP A 659 -66.86 13.11 -35.35
CA TRP A 659 -66.87 14.01 -36.49
C TRP A 659 -67.76 13.47 -37.60
N THR A 660 -67.58 12.20 -38.01
CA THR A 660 -68.40 11.59 -39.08
C THR A 660 -69.91 11.54 -38.75
N HIS A 661 -70.28 11.35 -37.49
CA HIS A 661 -71.68 11.42 -37.06
C HIS A 661 -72.25 12.83 -37.05
N ASN A 662 -71.42 13.84 -36.82
CA ASN A 662 -71.81 15.25 -36.85
C ASN A 662 -71.82 15.84 -38.28
N LEU A 663 -71.37 15.07 -39.29
CA LEU A 663 -71.44 15.49 -40.68
C LEU A 663 -72.86 15.37 -41.23
N ASP A 664 -73.34 16.44 -41.87
CA ASP A 664 -74.59 16.40 -42.64
C ASP A 664 -74.37 15.61 -43.95
N GLU A 665 -75.16 14.57 -44.17
CA GLU A 665 -75.18 13.77 -45.41
C GLU A 665 -75.46 14.65 -46.65
N LYS A 666 -76.09 15.82 -46.46
CA LYS A 666 -76.34 16.83 -47.51
C LYS A 666 -75.35 18.00 -47.49
N CYS A 667 -74.11 17.80 -47.04
CA CYS A 667 -73.08 18.84 -47.03
C CYS A 667 -72.85 19.55 -48.39
N SER A 668 -73.13 18.89 -49.51
CA SER A 668 -73.07 19.47 -50.86
C SER A 668 -74.13 20.53 -51.13
N ALA A 669 -75.25 20.56 -50.38
CA ALA A 669 -76.31 21.55 -50.52
C ALA A 669 -75.84 22.96 -50.13
N GLY A 670 -74.87 23.09 -49.23
CA GLY A 670 -74.30 24.38 -48.85
C GLY A 670 -73.52 25.07 -49.98
N LEU A 671 -73.03 24.30 -50.98
CA LEU A 671 -72.39 24.86 -52.18
C LEU A 671 -73.39 25.57 -53.12
N ASN A 672 -74.69 25.32 -52.95
CA ASN A 672 -75.76 25.94 -53.74
C ASN A 672 -76.28 27.24 -53.10
N LYS A 673 -75.72 27.67 -51.96
CA LYS A 673 -76.06 28.96 -51.33
C LYS A 673 -75.52 30.12 -52.16
N THR A 674 -76.26 31.22 -52.20
CA THR A 674 -75.79 32.47 -52.80
C THR A 674 -74.56 32.97 -52.05
N LEU A 675 -73.53 33.41 -52.78
CA LEU A 675 -72.22 33.74 -52.21
C LEU A 675 -72.22 35.02 -51.37
N MET A 676 -73.10 35.96 -51.67
CA MET A 676 -73.22 37.26 -51.01
C MET A 676 -74.66 37.50 -50.57
N ARG A 677 -74.85 38.10 -49.40
CA ARG A 677 -76.15 38.56 -48.90
C ARG A 677 -76.04 39.97 -48.34
N LYS A 678 -77.18 40.63 -48.13
CA LYS A 678 -77.23 41.87 -47.36
C LYS A 678 -77.03 41.55 -45.88
N SER A 679 -76.24 42.39 -45.19
CA SER A 679 -76.01 42.26 -43.76
C SER A 679 -77.32 42.44 -43.01
N ALA A 680 -77.60 41.51 -42.09
CA ALA A 680 -78.75 41.60 -41.20
C ALA A 680 -78.49 42.54 -40.02
N GLU A 681 -77.21 42.67 -39.62
CA GLU A 681 -76.77 43.51 -38.50
C GLU A 681 -76.57 44.97 -38.91
N ASN A 682 -76.07 45.22 -40.13
CA ASN A 682 -75.77 46.56 -40.64
C ASN A 682 -76.55 46.86 -41.92
N PRO A 683 -77.71 47.55 -41.83
CA PRO A 683 -78.56 47.85 -42.98
C PRO A 683 -77.80 48.60 -44.08
N GLY A 684 -77.61 47.95 -45.24
CA GLY A 684 -76.97 48.53 -46.42
C GLY A 684 -75.60 47.94 -46.79
N LEU A 685 -74.94 47.22 -45.86
CA LEU A 685 -73.68 46.52 -46.11
C LEU A 685 -73.91 45.12 -46.69
N LEU A 686 -72.87 44.56 -47.34
CA LEU A 686 -72.84 43.16 -47.79
C LEU A 686 -72.10 42.28 -46.79
N GLU A 687 -72.51 41.02 -46.72
CA GLU A 687 -71.85 39.95 -45.98
C GLU A 687 -71.52 38.78 -46.92
N CYS A 688 -70.40 38.11 -46.65
CA CYS A 688 -70.09 36.83 -47.28
C CYS A 688 -71.03 35.76 -46.71
N ASN A 689 -71.79 35.08 -47.58
CA ASN A 689 -72.80 34.07 -47.21
C ASN A 689 -72.36 32.64 -47.54
N ILE A 690 -71.05 32.42 -47.73
CA ILE A 690 -70.48 31.08 -47.86
C ILE A 690 -70.69 30.33 -46.55
N ASP A 691 -71.11 29.07 -46.65
CA ASP A 691 -71.37 28.23 -45.50
C ASP A 691 -70.08 27.95 -44.71
N VAL A 692 -70.03 28.45 -43.47
CA VAL A 692 -68.88 28.26 -42.56
C VAL A 692 -68.63 26.78 -42.32
N ASN A 693 -69.68 25.95 -42.30
CA ASN A 693 -69.57 24.51 -42.12
C ASN A 693 -68.80 23.84 -43.26
N ILE A 694 -68.83 24.38 -44.49
CA ILE A 694 -68.05 23.84 -45.63
C ILE A 694 -66.56 24.19 -45.48
N LEU A 695 -66.25 25.37 -44.98
CA LEU A 695 -64.87 25.79 -44.74
C LEU A 695 -64.25 24.97 -43.59
N GLU A 696 -65.01 24.76 -42.52
CA GLU A 696 -64.62 23.88 -41.41
C GLU A 696 -64.49 22.42 -41.87
N LEU A 697 -65.44 21.92 -42.68
CA LEU A 697 -65.37 20.58 -43.28
C LEU A 697 -64.08 20.39 -44.08
N CYS A 698 -63.71 21.34 -44.94
CA CYS A 698 -62.52 21.24 -45.77
C CYS A 698 -61.24 21.26 -44.93
N LYS A 699 -61.21 22.05 -43.84
CA LYS A 699 -60.09 22.07 -42.89
C LYS A 699 -60.01 20.75 -42.13
N GLU A 700 -61.10 20.30 -41.50
CA GLU A 700 -61.17 19.02 -40.77
C GLU A 700 -60.75 17.84 -41.68
N ALA A 701 -61.30 17.75 -42.89
CA ALA A 701 -60.99 16.69 -43.85
C ALA A 701 -59.50 16.66 -44.23
N SER A 702 -58.88 17.82 -44.45
CA SER A 702 -57.44 17.90 -44.75
C SER A 702 -56.58 17.34 -43.59
N HIS A 703 -56.95 17.66 -42.36
CA HIS A 703 -56.22 17.15 -41.19
C HIS A 703 -56.48 15.66 -40.94
N TRP A 704 -57.68 15.14 -41.23
CA TRP A 704 -57.98 13.71 -41.14
C TRP A 704 -57.25 12.89 -42.20
N GLU A 705 -57.13 13.39 -43.44
CA GLU A 705 -56.31 12.80 -44.50
C GLU A 705 -54.83 12.74 -44.07
N ASN A 706 -54.30 13.82 -43.50
CA ASN A 706 -52.94 13.87 -42.97
C ASN A 706 -52.71 12.92 -41.77
N LEU A 707 -53.76 12.61 -41.00
CA LEU A 707 -53.73 11.61 -39.94
C LEU A 707 -53.89 10.17 -40.45
N GLY A 708 -54.14 9.98 -41.75
CA GLY A 708 -54.29 8.67 -42.38
C GLY A 708 -55.64 7.99 -42.12
N LEU A 709 -56.69 8.75 -41.83
CA LEU A 709 -58.05 8.24 -41.68
C LEU A 709 -58.88 8.54 -42.93
N ASP A 710 -59.72 7.58 -43.31
CA ASP A 710 -60.57 7.71 -44.50
C ASP A 710 -61.63 8.82 -44.32
N ILE A 711 -61.86 9.59 -45.38
CA ILE A 711 -62.90 10.61 -45.42
C ILE A 711 -64.16 9.99 -46.05
N PRO A 712 -65.37 10.16 -45.46
CA PRO A 712 -66.61 9.70 -46.07
C PRO A 712 -66.81 10.24 -47.50
N LEU A 713 -67.28 9.39 -48.42
CA LEU A 713 -67.41 9.71 -49.85
C LEU A 713 -68.15 11.02 -50.16
N TYR A 714 -69.21 11.33 -49.43
CA TYR A 714 -70.00 12.55 -49.61
C TYR A 714 -69.22 13.82 -49.20
N ALA A 715 -68.45 13.76 -48.11
CA ALA A 715 -67.58 14.83 -47.65
C ALA A 715 -66.34 14.98 -48.56
N TYR A 716 -65.81 13.86 -49.06
CA TYR A 716 -64.67 13.82 -49.97
C TYR A 716 -64.94 14.57 -51.28
N GLN A 717 -66.14 14.46 -51.84
CA GLN A 717 -66.54 15.20 -53.04
C GLN A 717 -66.49 16.73 -52.86
N VAL A 718 -66.81 17.22 -51.66
CA VAL A 718 -66.70 18.65 -51.31
C VAL A 718 -65.24 19.03 -51.07
N TYR A 719 -64.49 18.19 -50.36
CA TYR A 719 -63.07 18.40 -50.07
C TYR A 719 -62.20 18.45 -51.33
N MET A 720 -62.49 17.65 -52.37
CA MET A 720 -61.79 17.73 -53.67
C MET A 720 -61.88 19.11 -54.33
N LYS A 721 -62.92 19.89 -54.01
CA LYS A 721 -63.12 21.26 -54.50
C LYS A 721 -62.59 22.33 -53.53
N SER A 722 -61.96 21.93 -52.43
CA SER A 722 -61.51 22.84 -51.35
C SER A 722 -60.69 24.02 -51.86
N LYS A 723 -59.70 23.81 -52.74
CA LYS A 723 -58.89 24.88 -53.34
C LYS A 723 -59.75 25.94 -54.05
N THR A 724 -60.73 25.49 -54.82
CA THR A 724 -61.67 26.37 -55.52
C THR A 724 -62.60 27.08 -54.53
N VAL A 725 -63.09 26.38 -53.50
CA VAL A 725 -63.96 26.95 -52.46
C VAL A 725 -63.23 28.04 -51.66
N PHE A 726 -61.99 27.80 -51.24
CA PHE A 726 -61.18 28.80 -50.53
C PHE A 726 -60.83 29.99 -51.43
N TYR A 727 -60.49 29.77 -52.70
CA TYR A 727 -60.25 30.86 -53.66
C TYR A 727 -61.50 31.74 -53.85
N VAL A 728 -62.68 31.12 -54.00
CA VAL A 728 -63.95 31.83 -54.12
C VAL A 728 -64.28 32.58 -52.82
N TYR A 729 -64.02 31.97 -51.66
CA TYR A 729 -64.20 32.62 -50.35
C TYR A 729 -63.34 33.87 -50.19
N GLU A 730 -62.03 33.78 -50.49
CA GLU A 730 -61.12 34.93 -50.45
C GLU A 730 -61.53 36.02 -51.43
N SER A 731 -61.94 35.65 -52.65
CA SER A 731 -62.39 36.57 -53.69
C SER A 731 -63.68 37.30 -53.30
N VAL A 732 -64.66 36.58 -52.75
CA VAL A 732 -65.94 37.14 -52.29
C VAL A 732 -65.72 38.04 -51.08
N LEU A 733 -64.86 37.65 -50.13
CA LEU A 733 -64.47 38.50 -49.01
C LEU A 733 -63.79 39.80 -49.45
N ALA A 734 -62.90 39.73 -50.44
CA ALA A 734 -62.24 40.92 -50.99
C ALA A 734 -63.26 41.87 -51.63
N VAL A 735 -64.23 41.35 -52.38
CA VAL A 735 -65.32 42.13 -52.99
C VAL A 735 -66.23 42.74 -51.92
N VAL A 736 -66.66 41.97 -50.92
CA VAL A 736 -67.50 42.44 -49.82
C VAL A 736 -66.80 43.53 -49.00
N LYS A 737 -65.52 43.31 -48.63
CA LYS A 737 -64.71 44.32 -47.93
C LYS A 737 -64.52 45.57 -48.78
N GLY A 738 -64.29 45.43 -50.08
CA GLY A 738 -64.17 46.53 -51.02
C GLY A 738 -65.46 47.35 -51.11
N TYR A 739 -66.61 46.70 -51.27
CA TYR A 739 -67.93 47.34 -51.33
C TYR A 739 -68.28 48.05 -50.01
N ASN A 740 -68.10 47.37 -48.86
CA ASN A 740 -68.37 47.97 -47.55
C ASN A 740 -67.47 49.16 -47.27
N LYS A 741 -66.17 49.09 -47.65
CA LYS A 741 -65.24 50.23 -47.51
C LYS A 741 -65.67 51.44 -48.34
N ILE A 742 -66.18 51.23 -49.57
CA ILE A 742 -66.70 52.30 -50.42
C ILE A 742 -67.95 52.92 -49.77
N LEU A 743 -68.87 52.10 -49.25
CA LEU A 743 -70.05 52.61 -48.56
C LEU A 743 -69.71 53.36 -47.28
N ASP A 744 -68.81 52.84 -46.45
CA ASP A 744 -68.35 53.49 -45.21
C ASP A 744 -67.68 54.84 -45.48
N SER A 745 -67.13 55.06 -46.69
CA SER A 745 -66.54 56.34 -47.10
C SER A 745 -67.53 57.38 -47.61
N LEU A 746 -68.80 57.01 -47.85
CA LEU A 746 -69.86 57.90 -48.37
C LEU A 746 -70.78 58.41 -47.25
N SER A 747 -71.13 59.70 -47.28
CA SER A 747 -72.09 60.30 -46.34
C SER A 747 -73.55 59.85 -46.61
N GLU A 748 -74.47 60.02 -45.65
CA GLU A 748 -75.88 59.61 -45.83
C GLU A 748 -76.58 60.31 -47.01
N GLU A 749 -76.19 61.55 -47.31
CA GLU A 749 -76.69 62.36 -48.42
C GLU A 749 -76.14 61.87 -49.77
N GLU A 750 -74.85 61.49 -49.82
CA GLU A 750 -74.22 60.90 -51.01
C GLU A 750 -74.75 59.49 -51.31
N ARG A 751 -75.07 58.71 -50.28
CA ARG A 751 -75.72 57.39 -50.43
C ARG A 751 -77.11 57.49 -51.06
N GLN A 752 -77.86 58.58 -50.81
CA GLN A 752 -79.15 58.86 -51.48
C GLN A 752 -78.97 59.26 -52.95
N LEU A 753 -77.92 60.03 -53.27
CA LEU A 753 -77.61 60.45 -54.64
C LEU A 753 -77.20 59.26 -55.53
N PHE A 754 -76.32 58.39 -55.01
CA PHE A 754 -75.81 57.22 -55.73
C PHE A 754 -76.66 55.95 -55.53
N LYS A 755 -77.83 56.07 -54.91
CA LYS A 755 -78.79 54.97 -54.66
C LYS A 755 -79.03 54.03 -55.86
N PRO A 756 -79.18 54.50 -57.13
CA PRO A 756 -79.32 53.58 -58.27
C PRO A 756 -78.04 52.81 -58.63
N LEU A 757 -76.86 53.33 -58.30
CA LEU A 757 -75.55 52.70 -58.55
C LEU A 757 -75.10 51.79 -57.39
N ILE A 758 -75.64 52.02 -56.19
CA ILE A 758 -75.36 51.26 -54.96
C ILE A 758 -76.34 50.09 -54.77
N LEU A 759 -77.50 50.09 -55.45
CA LEU A 759 -78.52 49.04 -55.34
C LEU A 759 -78.06 47.71 -55.96
N VAL A 760 -77.42 46.87 -55.15
CA VAL A 760 -77.15 45.47 -55.53
C VAL A 760 -78.44 44.67 -55.50
N LYS A 761 -78.91 44.22 -56.69
CA LYS A 761 -79.95 43.18 -56.82
C LYS A 761 -79.28 41.82 -56.63
N CYS A 762 -79.31 41.29 -55.41
CA CYS A 762 -78.94 39.90 -55.17
C CYS A 762 -80.12 39.01 -55.59
N SER A 763 -79.97 38.24 -56.67
CA SER A 763 -80.83 37.09 -57.00
C SER A 763 -80.17 35.80 -56.52
#